data_AF-A0A1B2DHK6-F1
#
_entry.id   AF-A0A1B2DHK6-F1
#
_cell.length_a   1.000
_cell.length_b   1.000
_cell.length_c   1.000
_cell.angle_alpha   90.00
_cell.angle_beta   90.00
_cell.angle_gamma   90.00
#
_symmetry.space_group_name_H-M   'P 1'
#
loop_
_entity.id
_entity.type
_entity.pdbx_description
1 polymer ?
#
loop_
_entity_poly.entity_id
_entity_poly.type
_entity_poly.pdbx_seq_one_letter_code
_entity_poly.pdbx_strand_id
1 'polypeptide(L)'
;MNNYWRKMTHFSRSKGPAIILCATMLGTALPLPNGANATPATSNFFTPIVNKDIPWIKPSSDSTAPFGAAIEHHSSRISLDASVLFSGVAGLSQLTASSSDSAVATANAYQLYTELEIISAGTTTITLEAQTPTLEKLTEQFQLTVTRIGDTTGDGVVTAADALYIMKVVNSGVVLTPEEINLLDINRDGVVTAADATKLLSSYAGKGSSATSSNYIITLSSINDAPVLHGASLAGLLKAGEMMTVQYDYFDAENDAEAASRFQWYRGTQADGSDRTAIAGATSPAYPIASEDVGFYLFVEATPVAAAGITDGLSHLLATSTVVPDTSAPYIQNRVPAHSAVDISVAADLELTMNKPVTAVSGKKIYITNTANPLDVLAYDADDASHIIIDGKNISIKHADLDSETSYSVTIDAGAFIDQAGNAFEGISSSSAWSFATADVAAPLLVETSPANQEANYALLAEPSLSFNEDIVPVTGKKITIRRATDDTIVQTYIVSEPDQVTIQGGKAILHPSSQLFQFTSITAYYVEVEEGAFTDVHGNAFAGISDDAAWTFMTADTRKLTAVDLEDLTEDQLRASGGAIFAVALEEDTFNSAAGTGDFELNHAPQGMTILDVLPLSPNEIWLSVDYDGTDFDTDITNFSITAKASALTSGRTLKTADMLIAATDELEITSLSPANQAINTNKNLTLSLTFNRPVTAAAGQTLTVYKASDDTVAASIALNDPSKVTFSANTANVQVAGLSGATAYYVKFAAGSFKDSNGLASTGMSSKTQWTFTTAADAPSFTTSPVYIAEFLLENGNRSAVEIYSNSSDLTGYSLFVYGRQTTNGQYYEHEIALPMLTQNGLTIIIDTAFYDYMDITSAYYFNYEDKFSPEWNITVSGLALKKNGVVVDVVGDISSNGALTSSLFPSGGTMVRKSGQIGKSLYDTSQWSYYPKGTYQYIGYHTS
;
A
#
# COMPACT_ATOMS: atom_id res chain seq x y z
N MET A 1 22.30 57.10 31.96
CA MET A 1 22.63 58.53 32.21
C MET A 1 21.93 58.97 33.48
N ASN A 2 22.63 59.71 34.36
CA ASN A 2 22.18 60.63 35.42
C ASN A 2 20.95 60.27 36.29
N ASN A 3 20.85 60.53 37.59
CA ASN A 3 21.73 60.92 38.71
C ASN A 3 20.72 61.15 39.86
N TYR A 4 20.77 60.40 40.96
CA TYR A 4 21.11 60.87 42.33
C TYR A 4 20.31 59.98 43.31
N TRP A 5 20.67 59.77 44.58
CA TRP A 5 21.91 60.06 45.33
C TRP A 5 22.31 58.77 46.08
N ARG A 6 23.60 58.58 46.39
CA ARG A 6 24.08 57.54 47.31
C ARG A 6 25.09 58.16 48.27
N LYS A 7 24.91 57.98 49.58
CA LYS A 7 26.01 57.97 50.58
C LYS A 7 25.59 57.41 51.96
N MET A 8 25.66 56.08 52.04
CA MET A 8 26.40 55.40 53.12
C MET A 8 27.81 56.03 53.25
N THR A 9 28.54 56.05 54.37
CA THR A 9 28.53 55.29 55.63
C THR A 9 29.44 56.02 56.63
N HIS A 10 29.36 55.75 57.94
CA HIS A 10 30.46 55.18 58.76
C HIS A 10 30.21 55.26 60.29
N PHE A 11 30.31 54.09 60.93
CA PHE A 11 30.90 53.81 62.24
C PHE A 11 30.64 54.72 63.48
N SER A 12 30.04 54.07 64.49
CA SER A 12 30.51 54.05 65.89
C SER A 12 30.42 55.34 66.75
N ARG A 13 29.37 55.43 67.59
CA ARG A 13 29.48 55.24 69.06
C ARG A 13 28.18 55.46 69.84
N SER A 14 27.81 54.44 70.64
CA SER A 14 27.20 54.49 71.98
C SER A 14 26.31 55.67 72.44
N LYS A 15 25.06 55.36 72.81
CA LYS A 15 24.43 55.57 74.14
C LYS A 15 22.93 55.23 74.05
N GLY A 16 22.39 54.19 74.70
CA GLY A 16 23.02 53.08 75.44
C GLY A 16 21.94 52.08 75.89
N PRO A 17 22.27 50.78 76.10
CA PRO A 17 21.34 49.80 76.64
C PRO A 17 21.42 49.73 78.17
N ALA A 18 20.29 49.47 78.83
CA ALA A 18 20.27 49.09 80.24
C ALA A 18 20.74 47.63 80.38
N ILE A 19 21.70 47.42 81.28
CA ILE A 19 22.31 46.12 81.57
C ILE A 19 21.47 45.40 82.62
N ILE A 20 21.22 44.10 82.43
CA ILE A 20 21.50 43.07 83.45
C ILE A 20 22.15 41.88 82.73
N LEU A 21 23.24 41.41 83.32
CA LEU A 21 24.12 40.36 82.80
C LEU A 21 24.01 39.15 83.74
N CYS A 22 23.96 37.94 83.20
CA CYS A 22 24.39 36.72 83.92
C CYS A 22 24.75 35.66 82.87
N ALA A 23 26.00 35.56 82.41
CA ALA A 23 27.17 35.06 83.14
C ALA A 23 27.05 33.56 83.48
N THR A 24 27.43 32.72 82.51
CA THR A 24 27.74 31.32 82.72
C THR A 24 28.97 31.17 83.62
N MET A 25 28.90 30.32 84.65
CA MET A 25 30.08 29.75 85.32
C MET A 25 29.85 28.26 85.57
N LEU A 26 30.59 27.43 84.83
CA LEU A 26 30.91 26.06 85.24
C LEU A 26 31.92 26.14 86.38
N GLY A 27 31.55 25.64 87.56
CA GLY A 27 32.41 25.60 88.75
C GLY A 27 32.20 24.30 89.53
N THR A 28 33.04 23.30 89.27
CA THR A 28 33.00 21.99 89.95
C THR A 28 33.52 22.05 91.38
N ALA A 29 32.76 21.55 92.36
CA ALA A 29 33.29 21.19 93.68
C ALA A 29 32.49 20.04 94.35
N LEU A 30 33.23 18.98 94.72
CA LEU A 30 32.85 17.92 95.68
C LEU A 30 33.79 18.07 96.90
N PRO A 31 33.56 17.44 98.07
CA PRO A 31 32.42 17.64 98.98
C PRO A 31 32.85 17.79 100.48
N LEU A 32 31.87 17.89 101.41
CA LEU A 32 31.96 17.69 102.89
C LEU A 32 32.58 18.82 103.77
N PRO A 33 32.26 18.89 105.10
CA PRO A 33 30.98 18.59 105.78
C PRO A 33 30.57 19.63 106.87
N ASN A 34 29.39 19.39 107.50
CA ASN A 34 28.93 19.93 108.80
C ASN A 34 28.67 21.46 108.93
N GLY A 35 27.48 21.88 108.48
CA GLY A 35 26.61 22.76 109.26
C GLY A 35 25.36 21.96 109.66
N ALA A 36 24.88 22.07 110.90
CA ALA A 36 23.84 21.18 111.40
C ALA A 36 22.51 21.39 110.66
N ASN A 37 22.06 20.37 109.90
CA ASN A 37 20.64 20.22 109.60
C ASN A 37 19.91 19.99 110.93
N ALA A 38 19.33 21.05 111.47
CA ALA A 38 18.13 20.88 112.28
C ALA A 38 17.10 20.25 111.33
N THR A 39 16.82 18.96 111.54
CA THR A 39 15.64 18.33 110.93
C THR A 39 14.44 19.21 111.26
N PRO A 40 13.69 19.73 110.26
CA PRO A 40 12.45 20.44 110.54
C PRO A 40 11.59 19.56 111.44
N ALA A 41 11.09 20.13 112.55
CA ALA A 41 10.14 19.41 113.39
C ALA A 41 8.92 19.08 112.50
N THR A 42 8.50 17.82 112.49
CA THR A 42 7.42 17.33 111.64
C THR A 42 6.19 18.24 111.74
N SER A 43 5.94 18.98 110.67
CA SER A 43 4.71 19.70 110.43
C SER A 43 3.59 18.68 110.26
N ASN A 44 2.52 18.85 111.02
CA ASN A 44 1.28 18.11 110.80
C ASN A 44 0.25 19.10 110.27
N PHE A 45 -0.72 18.64 109.51
CA PHE A 45 -1.89 19.44 109.19
C PHE A 45 -3.17 18.67 109.49
N PHE A 46 -4.26 19.40 109.66
CA PHE A 46 -5.56 18.82 109.97
C PHE A 46 -6.38 18.58 108.71
N THR A 47 -7.17 17.51 108.76
CA THR A 47 -8.27 17.29 107.81
C THR A 47 -9.53 18.06 108.23
N PRO A 48 -10.44 18.34 107.28
CA PRO A 48 -10.24 18.18 105.85
C PRO A 48 -9.23 19.18 105.27
N ILE A 49 -8.45 18.77 104.27
CA ILE A 49 -7.86 19.72 103.32
C ILE A 49 -9.00 20.13 102.39
N VAL A 50 -9.17 21.43 102.16
CA VAL A 50 -10.27 21.95 101.31
C VAL A 50 -9.71 22.40 99.96
N ASN A 51 -10.40 22.03 98.89
CA ASN A 51 -10.16 22.53 97.54
C ASN A 51 -11.26 23.53 97.18
N LYS A 52 -10.82 24.76 96.90
CA LYS A 52 -11.66 25.83 96.38
C LYS A 52 -11.48 25.91 94.86
N ASP A 53 -12.44 25.30 94.15
CA ASP A 53 -12.65 25.48 92.72
C ASP A 53 -11.50 25.02 91.78
N ILE A 54 -10.61 24.10 92.19
CA ILE A 54 -9.70 23.37 91.27
C ILE A 54 -10.45 22.16 90.69
N PRO A 55 -10.87 22.13 89.41
CA PRO A 55 -11.92 21.20 88.97
C PRO A 55 -11.50 19.73 88.87
N TRP A 56 -10.21 19.46 88.65
CA TRP A 56 -9.67 18.10 88.59
C TRP A 56 -9.38 17.49 89.98
N ILE A 57 -9.49 18.26 91.07
CA ILE A 57 -9.28 17.78 92.45
C ILE A 57 -10.63 17.67 93.18
N LYS A 58 -10.81 16.68 94.06
CA LYS A 58 -12.03 16.58 94.87
C LYS A 58 -12.21 17.80 95.79
N PRO A 59 -13.45 18.22 96.13
CA PRO A 59 -13.71 19.39 96.99
C PRO A 59 -13.03 19.36 98.36
N SER A 60 -12.70 18.18 98.88
CA SER A 60 -11.99 18.02 100.15
C SER A 60 -11.34 16.64 100.28
N SER A 61 -10.39 16.48 101.21
CA SER A 61 -9.69 15.20 101.48
C SER A 61 -10.59 14.11 102.08
N ASP A 62 -11.77 14.45 102.57
CA ASP A 62 -12.81 13.53 103.07
C ASP A 62 -13.99 13.37 102.09
N SER A 63 -13.92 14.01 100.91
CA SER A 63 -15.00 14.01 99.93
C SER A 63 -15.21 12.64 99.28
N THR A 64 -16.46 12.17 99.30
CA THR A 64 -16.92 10.98 98.59
C THR A 64 -17.33 11.26 97.13
N ALA A 65 -16.95 12.42 96.58
CA ALA A 65 -17.25 12.77 95.19
C ALA A 65 -16.78 11.67 94.20
N PRO A 66 -17.60 11.31 93.19
CA PRO A 66 -17.30 10.21 92.28
C PRO A 66 -16.24 10.54 91.21
N PHE A 67 -15.88 11.83 91.06
CA PHE A 67 -14.89 12.33 90.10
C PHE A 67 -13.88 13.26 90.80
N GLY A 68 -12.76 13.54 90.14
CA GLY A 68 -11.64 14.32 90.67
C GLY A 68 -10.61 13.48 91.44
N ALA A 69 -9.36 13.95 91.45
CA ALA A 69 -8.24 13.38 92.18
C ALA A 69 -8.49 13.45 93.69
N ALA A 70 -8.19 12.36 94.40
CA ALA A 70 -8.23 12.34 95.85
C ALA A 70 -7.11 13.22 96.43
N ILE A 71 -7.41 13.96 97.51
CA ILE A 71 -6.40 14.67 98.28
C ILE A 71 -5.88 13.72 99.37
N GLU A 72 -4.91 12.89 98.99
CA GLU A 72 -4.25 11.96 99.89
C GLU A 72 -3.27 12.71 100.81
N HIS A 73 -3.06 12.22 102.03
CA HIS A 73 -2.21 12.92 102.99
C HIS A 73 -1.51 11.99 103.99
N HIS A 74 -0.25 12.28 104.25
CA HIS A 74 0.60 11.54 105.20
C HIS A 74 1.52 12.51 105.98
N SER A 75 1.17 12.78 107.24
CA SER A 75 1.91 13.65 108.17
C SER A 75 2.09 15.10 107.66
N SER A 76 3.24 15.40 107.02
CA SER A 76 3.60 16.71 106.45
C SER A 76 3.34 16.82 104.95
N ARG A 77 2.89 15.74 104.30
CA ARG A 77 2.81 15.62 102.83
C ARG A 77 1.39 15.45 102.33
N ILE A 78 1.05 16.17 101.28
CA ILE A 78 -0.17 16.03 100.49
C ILE A 78 0.21 15.37 99.16
N SER A 79 -0.52 14.36 98.73
CA SER A 79 -0.36 13.71 97.43
C SER A 79 -1.60 13.97 96.57
N LEU A 80 -1.37 14.41 95.33
CA LEU A 80 -2.40 14.66 94.33
C LEU A 80 -2.09 13.81 93.09
N ASP A 81 -3.10 13.07 92.61
CA ASP A 81 -3.00 12.31 91.36
C ASP A 81 -3.24 13.23 90.15
N ALA A 82 -2.16 13.81 89.61
CA ALA A 82 -2.22 14.67 88.43
C ALA A 82 -2.49 13.90 87.13
N SER A 83 -2.59 12.56 87.16
CA SER A 83 -3.09 11.81 85.99
C SER A 83 -4.56 12.11 85.69
N VAL A 84 -5.32 12.62 86.67
CA VAL A 84 -6.72 13.05 86.49
C VAL A 84 -6.80 14.33 85.64
N LEU A 85 -5.95 15.33 85.94
CA LEU A 85 -5.82 16.56 85.15
C LEU A 85 -5.49 16.27 83.69
N PHE A 86 -4.50 15.41 83.45
CA PHE A 86 -4.04 15.08 82.10
C PHE A 86 -4.68 13.80 81.53
N SER A 87 -5.87 13.41 82.01
CA SER A 87 -6.50 12.11 81.68
C SER A 87 -6.88 11.94 80.20
N GLY A 88 -7.03 13.03 79.46
CA GLY A 88 -7.20 13.03 78.00
C GLY A 88 -5.90 13.13 77.18
N VAL A 89 -4.74 13.32 77.81
CA VAL A 89 -3.48 13.67 77.14
C VAL A 89 -2.63 12.43 76.91
N ALA A 90 -2.43 12.05 75.64
CA ALA A 90 -1.70 10.84 75.30
C ALA A 90 -0.17 11.00 75.44
N GLY A 91 0.47 10.01 76.07
CA GLY A 91 1.93 9.82 75.97
C GLY A 91 2.81 10.74 76.82
N LEU A 92 2.26 11.43 77.84
CA LEU A 92 2.99 12.28 78.79
C LEU A 92 4.38 11.71 79.15
N SER A 93 5.42 12.51 78.88
CA SER A 93 6.82 12.06 78.96
C SER A 93 7.47 12.41 80.31
N GLN A 94 7.06 13.50 80.94
CA GLN A 94 7.56 13.97 82.22
C GLN A 94 6.53 14.89 82.89
N LEU A 95 6.36 14.77 84.21
CA LEU A 95 5.72 15.79 85.04
C LEU A 95 6.80 16.50 85.86
N THR A 96 6.69 17.81 86.00
CA THR A 96 7.42 18.58 86.99
C THR A 96 6.43 19.31 87.89
N ALA A 97 6.81 19.50 89.15
CA ALA A 97 6.06 20.30 90.10
C ALA A 97 7.03 21.28 90.75
N SER A 98 6.59 22.50 90.97
CA SER A 98 7.39 23.54 91.64
C SER A 98 6.50 24.40 92.53
N SER A 99 7.12 25.11 93.47
CA SER A 99 6.47 26.01 94.40
C SER A 99 7.16 27.37 94.30
N SER A 100 6.39 28.45 94.16
CA SER A 100 6.94 29.82 94.06
C SER A 100 7.65 30.27 95.34
N ASP A 101 7.23 29.74 96.50
CA ASP A 101 7.91 29.88 97.78
C ASP A 101 8.12 28.50 98.44
N SER A 102 9.36 28.00 98.31
CA SER A 102 9.79 26.72 98.89
C SER A 102 9.97 26.74 100.41
N ALA A 103 9.83 27.90 101.08
CA ALA A 103 9.79 27.99 102.54
C ALA A 103 8.37 27.76 103.09
N VAL A 104 7.32 28.00 102.30
CA VAL A 104 5.92 27.67 102.65
C VAL A 104 5.70 26.16 102.44
N ALA A 105 5.98 25.66 101.24
CA ALA A 105 5.95 24.24 100.91
C ALA A 105 6.87 23.92 99.73
N THR A 106 7.48 22.73 99.71
CA THR A 106 8.10 22.22 98.47
C THR A 106 7.10 21.39 97.68
N ALA A 107 7.27 21.36 96.35
CA ALA A 107 6.50 20.51 95.46
C ALA A 107 7.45 19.62 94.68
N ASN A 108 7.15 18.31 94.59
CA ASN A 108 7.93 17.32 93.88
C ASN A 108 6.99 16.45 93.04
N ALA A 109 7.39 16.13 91.80
CA ALA A 109 6.64 15.23 90.94
C ALA A 109 7.26 13.82 90.93
N TYR A 110 6.42 12.80 91.05
CA TYR A 110 6.78 11.39 91.00
C TYR A 110 5.85 10.67 90.02
N GLN A 111 6.35 10.42 88.80
CA GLN A 111 5.52 9.98 87.66
C GLN A 111 4.37 10.97 87.40
N LEU A 112 3.10 10.59 87.62
CA LEU A 112 1.94 11.47 87.51
C LEU A 112 1.35 11.87 88.86
N TYR A 113 2.04 11.61 89.96
CA TYR A 113 1.66 12.10 91.29
C TYR A 113 2.48 13.35 91.64
N THR A 114 1.85 14.32 92.29
CA THR A 114 2.53 15.46 92.91
C THR A 114 2.48 15.34 94.42
N GLU A 115 3.65 15.38 95.05
CA GLU A 115 3.79 15.44 96.51
C GLU A 115 4.15 16.88 96.94
N LEU A 116 3.32 17.46 97.80
CA LEU A 116 3.53 18.78 98.41
C LEU A 116 3.95 18.58 99.86
N GLU A 117 5.18 18.97 100.23
CA GLU A 117 5.67 18.90 101.61
C GLU A 117 5.52 20.26 102.28
N ILE A 118 4.60 20.34 103.25
CA ILE A 118 4.22 21.56 103.97
C ILE A 118 5.28 21.90 105.02
N ILE A 119 5.82 23.12 104.98
CA ILE A 119 6.91 23.55 105.87
C ILE A 119 6.43 24.62 106.85
N SER A 120 5.90 25.74 106.35
CA SER A 120 5.52 26.88 107.17
C SER A 120 4.24 27.56 106.70
N ALA A 121 3.66 28.40 107.57
CA ALA A 121 2.47 29.16 107.24
C ALA A 121 2.77 30.26 106.21
N GLY A 122 1.86 30.46 105.26
CA GLY A 122 2.00 31.38 104.15
C GLY A 122 1.23 30.90 102.93
N THR A 123 1.39 31.59 101.81
CA THR A 123 0.74 31.28 100.54
C THR A 123 1.80 31.15 99.46
N THR A 124 1.71 30.07 98.67
CA THR A 124 2.59 29.81 97.53
C THR A 124 1.76 29.36 96.33
N THR A 125 2.21 29.67 95.12
CA THR A 125 1.68 29.06 93.90
C THR A 125 2.42 27.76 93.65
N ILE A 126 1.66 26.68 93.50
CA ILE A 126 2.14 25.42 92.97
C ILE A 126 1.95 25.47 91.45
N THR A 127 3.00 25.16 90.71
CA THR A 127 2.94 25.01 89.25
C THR A 127 3.25 23.57 88.90
N LEU A 128 2.30 22.91 88.26
CA LEU A 128 2.48 21.61 87.62
C LEU A 128 2.74 21.86 86.14
N GLU A 129 3.82 21.30 85.60
CA GLU A 129 4.09 21.36 84.16
C GLU A 129 4.33 19.94 83.66
N ALA A 130 3.42 19.46 82.82
CA ALA A 130 3.54 18.20 82.12
C ALA A 130 4.10 18.43 80.72
N GLN A 131 5.12 17.65 80.35
CA GLN A 131 5.73 17.69 79.02
C GLN A 131 5.30 16.49 78.19
N THR A 132 4.82 16.75 76.98
CA THR A 132 4.45 15.72 75.99
C THR A 132 5.70 15.18 75.27
N PRO A 133 5.59 14.09 74.48
CA PRO A 133 6.71 13.61 73.64
C PRO A 133 7.19 14.62 72.60
N THR A 134 6.34 15.59 72.22
CA THR A 134 6.66 16.68 71.28
C THR A 134 7.26 17.90 71.96
N LEU A 135 7.61 17.79 73.25
CA LEU A 135 8.16 18.85 74.12
C LEU A 135 7.20 20.03 74.41
N GLU A 136 5.94 19.92 73.98
CA GLU A 136 4.86 20.82 74.40
C GLU A 136 4.65 20.75 75.91
N LYS A 137 4.33 21.90 76.51
CA LYS A 137 4.16 22.08 77.96
C LYS A 137 2.70 22.37 78.25
N LEU A 138 2.04 21.47 78.98
CA LEU A 138 0.72 21.70 79.57
C LEU A 138 0.94 22.13 81.02
N THR A 139 0.37 23.26 81.41
CA THR A 139 0.61 23.89 82.73
C THR A 139 -0.70 23.96 83.51
N GLU A 140 -0.59 23.75 84.82
CA GLU A 140 -1.61 24.03 85.82
C GLU A 140 -0.97 24.84 86.94
N GLN A 141 -1.65 25.87 87.42
CA GLN A 141 -1.29 26.70 88.54
C GLN A 141 -2.42 26.74 89.56
N PHE A 142 -2.11 26.36 90.80
CA PHE A 142 -3.02 26.57 91.91
C PHE A 142 -2.31 27.17 93.11
N GLN A 143 -3.06 27.92 93.89
CA GLN A 143 -2.61 28.49 95.13
C GLN A 143 -2.73 27.46 96.26
N LEU A 144 -1.62 27.25 96.97
CA LEU A 144 -1.57 26.54 98.24
C LEU A 144 -1.47 27.57 99.36
N THR A 145 -2.51 27.69 100.18
CA THR A 145 -2.50 28.51 101.39
C THR A 145 -2.41 27.61 102.63
N VAL A 146 -1.35 27.83 103.41
CA VAL A 146 -1.03 27.12 104.65
C VAL A 146 -1.30 28.08 105.80
N THR A 147 -2.46 27.93 106.45
CA THR A 147 -2.84 28.77 107.59
C THR A 147 -2.50 28.06 108.89
N ARG A 148 -2.05 28.80 109.90
CA ARG A 148 -1.75 28.22 111.22
C ARG A 148 -3.04 27.94 111.99
N ILE A 149 -3.18 26.75 112.60
CA ILE A 149 -4.43 26.47 113.35
C ILE A 149 -4.61 27.45 114.51
N GLY A 150 -5.79 28.07 114.56
CA GLY A 150 -6.12 29.09 115.55
C GLY A 150 -5.70 30.51 115.19
N ASP A 151 -4.98 30.73 114.09
CA ASP A 151 -4.77 32.06 113.50
C ASP A 151 -5.96 32.35 112.58
N THR A 152 -7.08 32.72 113.20
CA THR A 152 -8.34 32.90 112.49
C THR A 152 -8.50 34.32 111.95
N THR A 153 -7.64 35.24 112.38
CA THR A 153 -7.53 36.59 111.83
C THR A 153 -6.51 36.71 110.69
N GLY A 154 -5.61 35.73 110.54
CA GLY A 154 -4.62 35.67 109.46
C GLY A 154 -3.44 36.62 109.66
N ASP A 155 -3.11 36.97 110.91
CA ASP A 155 -2.04 37.92 111.24
C ASP A 155 -0.67 37.24 111.54
N GLY A 156 -0.63 35.91 111.47
CA GLY A 156 0.54 35.06 111.73
C GLY A 156 0.71 34.68 113.21
N VAL A 157 -0.06 35.26 114.13
CA VAL A 157 0.08 35.06 115.57
C VAL A 157 -1.24 34.68 116.24
N VAL A 158 -1.31 33.43 116.69
CA VAL A 158 -2.47 32.96 117.46
C VAL A 158 -2.57 33.67 118.81
N THR A 159 -3.65 34.42 119.01
CA THR A 159 -3.91 35.22 120.22
C THR A 159 -5.36 35.08 120.70
N ALA A 160 -5.72 35.86 121.74
CA ALA A 160 -7.12 36.02 122.14
C ALA A 160 -7.97 36.80 121.11
N ALA A 161 -7.36 37.50 120.14
CA ALA A 161 -8.08 38.17 119.07
C ALA A 161 -8.75 37.17 118.12
N ASP A 162 -8.12 36.02 117.89
CA ASP A 162 -8.62 34.94 117.04
C ASP A 162 -9.79 34.18 117.68
N ALA A 163 -9.69 33.92 118.99
CA ALA A 163 -10.83 33.39 119.75
C ALA A 163 -12.01 34.38 119.75
N LEU A 164 -11.73 35.69 119.78
CA LEU A 164 -12.75 36.74 119.63
C LEU A 164 -13.30 36.82 118.20
N TYR A 165 -12.50 36.53 117.17
CA TYR A 165 -12.95 36.50 115.78
C TYR A 165 -13.95 35.38 115.56
N ILE A 166 -13.67 34.16 116.01
CA ILE A 166 -14.64 33.04 116.01
C ILE A 166 -15.94 33.48 116.70
N MET A 167 -15.86 34.11 117.87
CA MET A 167 -17.05 34.59 118.60
C MET A 167 -17.83 35.68 117.84
N LYS A 168 -17.15 36.57 117.10
CA LYS A 168 -17.82 37.56 116.23
C LYS A 168 -18.54 36.87 115.08
N VAL A 169 -17.90 35.91 114.43
CA VAL A 169 -18.48 35.15 113.31
C VAL A 169 -19.72 34.38 113.77
N VAL A 170 -19.62 33.61 114.87
CA VAL A 170 -20.75 32.86 115.45
C VAL A 170 -21.94 33.78 115.79
N ASN A 171 -21.69 34.96 116.36
CA ASN A 171 -22.73 35.93 116.68
C ASN A 171 -23.29 36.69 115.46
N SER A 172 -22.61 36.67 114.31
CA SER A 172 -23.06 37.35 113.08
C SER A 172 -24.18 36.61 112.35
N GLY A 173 -24.28 35.29 112.52
CA GLY A 173 -25.25 34.44 111.81
C GLY A 173 -25.00 34.30 110.31
N VAL A 174 -23.80 34.68 109.81
CA VAL A 174 -23.40 34.51 108.40
C VAL A 174 -23.28 33.00 108.07
N VAL A 175 -23.76 32.62 106.88
CA VAL A 175 -23.53 31.27 106.34
C VAL A 175 -22.09 31.18 105.87
N LEU A 176 -21.31 30.30 106.49
CA LEU A 176 -19.88 30.14 106.24
C LEU A 176 -19.60 29.22 105.06
N THR A 177 -18.54 29.51 104.31
CA THR A 177 -18.03 28.61 103.27
C THR A 177 -17.32 27.39 103.90
N PRO A 178 -17.09 26.30 103.15
CA PRO A 178 -16.33 25.15 103.65
C PRO A 178 -14.92 25.52 104.14
N GLU A 179 -14.26 26.49 103.51
CA GLU A 179 -12.95 27.01 103.93
C GLU A 179 -13.05 27.77 105.27
N GLU A 180 -14.06 28.63 105.41
CA GLU A 180 -14.31 29.38 106.66
C GLU A 180 -14.67 28.43 107.81
N ILE A 181 -15.47 27.39 107.55
CA ILE A 181 -15.76 26.34 108.54
C ILE A 181 -14.45 25.62 108.93
N ASN A 182 -13.64 25.20 107.96
CA ASN A 182 -12.38 24.51 108.22
C ASN A 182 -11.36 25.39 108.99
N LEU A 183 -11.37 26.71 108.78
CA LEU A 183 -10.54 27.67 109.52
C LEU A 183 -11.03 27.88 110.97
N LEU A 184 -12.34 27.95 111.18
CA LEU A 184 -12.95 28.40 112.44
C LEU A 184 -13.42 27.27 113.37
N ASP A 185 -13.65 26.06 112.86
CA ASP A 185 -13.93 24.85 113.66
C ASP A 185 -12.62 24.34 114.31
N ILE A 186 -12.15 25.05 115.33
CA ILE A 186 -10.97 24.66 116.12
C ILE A 186 -11.18 23.31 116.82
N ASN A 187 -12.44 22.88 117.00
CA ASN A 187 -12.76 21.68 117.73
C ASN A 187 -12.84 20.40 116.90
N ARG A 188 -13.07 20.51 115.59
CA ARG A 188 -13.21 19.44 114.60
C ARG A 188 -14.45 18.56 114.84
N ASP A 189 -15.56 19.17 115.25
CA ASP A 189 -16.88 18.50 115.30
C ASP A 189 -17.79 18.85 114.10
N GLY A 190 -17.32 19.71 113.18
CA GLY A 190 -18.02 20.11 111.97
C GLY A 190 -18.92 21.33 112.14
N VAL A 191 -18.97 21.97 113.31
CA VAL A 191 -19.80 23.16 113.55
C VAL A 191 -19.05 24.27 114.26
N VAL A 192 -18.98 25.45 113.63
CA VAL A 192 -18.35 26.63 114.22
C VAL A 192 -19.24 27.20 115.32
N THR A 193 -18.79 27.13 116.57
CA THR A 193 -19.54 27.56 117.76
C THR A 193 -18.69 28.31 118.78
N ALA A 194 -19.32 28.74 119.89
CA ALA A 194 -18.61 29.26 121.06
C ALA A 194 -17.65 28.22 121.70
N ALA A 195 -17.81 26.93 121.43
CA ALA A 195 -16.90 25.89 121.91
C ALA A 195 -15.51 26.01 121.26
N ASP A 196 -15.43 26.42 120.00
CA ASP A 196 -14.18 26.59 119.24
C ASP A 196 -13.34 27.73 119.76
N ALA A 197 -13.97 28.90 119.98
CA ALA A 197 -13.34 30.02 120.67
C ALA A 197 -12.81 29.61 122.06
N THR A 198 -13.55 28.75 122.77
CA THR A 198 -13.17 28.24 124.10
C THR A 198 -12.02 27.22 124.01
N LYS A 199 -12.00 26.35 123.00
CA LYS A 199 -10.91 25.38 122.76
C LYS A 199 -9.63 26.06 122.30
N LEU A 200 -9.74 27.11 121.49
CA LEU A 200 -8.62 27.97 121.12
C LEU A 200 -8.05 28.67 122.36
N LEU A 201 -8.89 29.31 123.16
CA LEU A 201 -8.43 30.04 124.35
C LEU A 201 -7.82 29.09 125.41
N SER A 202 -8.40 27.90 125.61
CA SER A 202 -7.91 26.91 126.58
C SER A 202 -6.62 26.18 126.15
N SER A 203 -6.36 26.06 124.84
CA SER A 203 -5.08 25.54 124.34
C SER A 203 -3.93 26.56 124.43
N TYR A 204 -4.25 27.86 124.53
CA TYR A 204 -3.29 28.97 124.69
C TYR A 204 -3.12 29.49 126.12
N ALA A 205 -4.10 29.31 127.01
CA ALA A 205 -4.08 29.85 128.38
C ALA A 205 -2.84 29.40 129.18
N GLY A 206 -1.96 30.35 129.50
CA GLY A 206 -0.80 30.14 130.37
C GLY A 206 0.49 29.65 129.68
N LYS A 207 0.51 29.53 128.35
CA LYS A 207 1.74 29.23 127.58
C LYS A 207 2.20 30.49 126.83
N GLY A 208 3.50 30.79 126.88
CA GLY A 208 4.06 31.98 126.24
C GLY A 208 3.95 31.95 124.71
N SER A 209 4.03 33.12 124.08
CA SER A 209 3.80 33.41 122.65
C SER A 209 4.77 32.75 121.64
N SER A 210 5.42 31.64 122.01
CA SER A 210 6.31 30.85 121.16
C SER A 210 6.12 29.34 121.36
N ALA A 211 4.91 28.92 121.72
CA ALA A 211 4.50 27.53 121.50
C ALA A 211 4.41 27.28 119.99
N THR A 212 5.47 26.73 119.40
CA THR A 212 5.52 26.28 118.00
C THR A 212 4.64 25.04 117.82
N SER A 213 3.33 25.25 117.72
CA SER A 213 2.40 24.27 117.18
C SER A 213 2.61 24.21 115.67
N SER A 214 3.38 23.23 115.19
CA SER A 214 3.59 22.96 113.75
C SER A 214 2.35 22.36 113.08
N ASN A 215 1.16 22.85 113.45
CA ASN A 215 -0.14 22.35 113.03
C ASN A 215 -0.80 23.36 112.10
N TYR A 216 -1.08 22.94 110.87
CA TYR A 216 -1.63 23.81 109.82
C TYR A 216 -3.02 23.37 109.34
N ILE A 217 -3.71 24.29 108.70
CA ILE A 217 -4.94 24.12 107.93
C ILE A 217 -4.55 24.44 106.48
N ILE A 218 -4.99 23.60 105.54
CA ILE A 218 -4.60 23.71 104.15
C ILE A 218 -5.82 23.99 103.28
N THR A 219 -5.71 25.02 102.45
CA THR A 219 -6.65 25.35 101.40
C THR A 219 -5.91 25.38 100.06
N LEU A 220 -6.38 24.58 99.11
CA LEU A 220 -6.02 24.70 97.70
C LEU A 220 -7.02 25.66 97.04
N SER A 221 -6.60 26.48 96.08
CA SER A 221 -7.49 27.36 95.32
C SER A 221 -7.01 27.51 93.89
N SER A 222 -7.91 27.45 92.91
CA SER A 222 -7.53 27.61 91.50
C SER A 222 -6.92 28.98 91.22
N ILE A 223 -5.95 29.00 90.30
CA ILE A 223 -5.54 30.18 89.55
C ILE A 223 -5.94 29.86 88.11
N ASN A 224 -6.49 30.83 87.38
CA ASN A 224 -6.89 30.57 86.01
C ASN A 224 -5.65 30.49 85.11
N ASP A 225 -5.48 29.39 84.40
CA ASP A 225 -4.51 29.24 83.32
C ASP A 225 -5.12 29.64 81.97
N ALA A 226 -4.32 29.58 80.91
CA ALA A 226 -4.75 29.85 79.55
C ALA A 226 -4.80 28.54 78.73
N PRO A 227 -5.75 28.39 77.79
CA PRO A 227 -5.94 27.14 77.06
C PRO A 227 -4.78 26.85 76.08
N VAL A 228 -4.62 25.57 75.73
CA VAL A 228 -3.55 25.06 74.87
C VAL A 228 -4.12 24.15 73.77
N LEU A 229 -3.55 24.21 72.56
CA LEU A 229 -3.87 23.31 71.45
C LEU A 229 -2.94 22.09 71.49
N HIS A 230 -3.26 21.12 72.34
CA HIS A 230 -2.45 19.90 72.47
C HIS A 230 -2.36 19.13 71.14
N GLY A 231 -1.16 18.70 70.78
CA GLY A 231 -0.96 17.82 69.62
C GLY A 231 -1.23 18.49 68.26
N ALA A 232 -1.30 19.82 68.22
CA ALA A 232 -1.64 20.61 67.04
C ALA A 232 -0.81 20.22 65.80
N SER A 233 -1.49 19.77 64.74
CA SER A 233 -0.88 19.27 63.51
C SER A 233 -1.76 19.52 62.28
N LEU A 234 -1.17 19.39 61.09
CA LEU A 234 -1.88 19.50 59.81
C LEU A 234 -2.16 18.11 59.23
N ALA A 235 -3.42 17.85 58.88
CA ALA A 235 -3.87 16.61 58.30
C ALA A 235 -4.67 16.84 57.00
N GLY A 236 -4.36 16.07 55.97
CA GLY A 236 -4.99 16.16 54.65
C GLY A 236 -4.04 15.67 53.57
N LEU A 237 -4.55 15.51 52.35
CA LEU A 237 -3.69 15.32 51.18
C LEU A 237 -3.18 16.69 50.73
N LEU A 238 -1.85 16.85 50.68
CA LEU A 238 -1.24 18.09 50.22
C LEU A 238 -1.32 18.18 48.69
N LYS A 239 -2.45 18.66 48.16
CA LYS A 239 -2.76 18.74 46.74
C LYS A 239 -3.87 19.77 46.50
N ALA A 240 -3.77 20.56 45.44
CA ALA A 240 -4.84 21.51 45.07
C ALA A 240 -6.18 20.79 44.85
N GLY A 241 -7.25 21.38 45.39
CA GLY A 241 -8.61 20.83 45.43
C GLY A 241 -8.93 19.95 46.65
N GLU A 242 -7.93 19.50 47.40
CA GLU A 242 -8.13 18.73 48.64
C GLU A 242 -8.26 19.65 49.87
N MET A 243 -8.79 19.12 50.97
CA MET A 243 -8.90 19.83 52.25
C MET A 243 -7.67 19.57 53.13
N MET A 244 -7.04 20.64 53.62
CA MET A 244 -6.11 20.59 54.74
C MET A 244 -6.83 21.02 56.02
N THR A 245 -6.67 20.27 57.11
CA THR A 245 -7.38 20.49 58.38
C THR A 245 -6.41 20.55 59.54
N VAL A 246 -6.62 21.48 60.47
CA VAL A 246 -5.92 21.50 61.75
C VAL A 246 -6.53 20.44 62.66
N GLN A 247 -5.70 19.51 63.13
CA GLN A 247 -6.05 18.53 64.16
C GLN A 247 -5.37 18.94 65.46
N TYR A 248 -6.13 18.99 66.54
CA TYR A 248 -5.67 19.31 67.89
C TYR A 248 -6.65 18.72 68.90
N ASP A 249 -6.18 18.47 70.11
CA ASP A 249 -7.01 18.30 71.29
C ASP A 249 -6.99 19.62 72.07
N TYR A 250 -8.15 20.16 72.43
CA TYR A 250 -8.21 21.34 73.28
C TYR A 250 -7.94 20.95 74.74
N PHE A 251 -7.01 21.63 75.39
CA PHE A 251 -6.70 21.45 76.81
C PHE A 251 -6.83 22.78 77.56
N ASP A 252 -7.51 22.74 78.71
CA ASP A 252 -7.60 23.82 79.67
C ASP A 252 -7.63 23.21 81.07
N ALA A 253 -6.83 23.74 82.01
CA ALA A 253 -6.58 23.10 83.30
C ALA A 253 -7.80 23.18 84.26
N GLU A 254 -8.57 24.27 84.16
CA GLU A 254 -9.86 24.45 84.84
C GLU A 254 -11.00 23.78 84.06
N ASN A 255 -10.71 23.15 82.92
CA ASN A 255 -11.71 22.54 82.04
C ASN A 255 -12.76 23.59 81.58
N ASP A 256 -12.33 24.83 81.35
CA ASP A 256 -13.14 25.83 80.65
C ASP A 256 -13.36 25.39 79.20
N ALA A 257 -14.63 25.29 78.78
CA ALA A 257 -14.99 24.76 77.47
C ALA A 257 -14.42 25.60 76.32
N GLU A 258 -14.03 24.95 75.22
CA GLU A 258 -13.56 25.62 74.01
C GLU A 258 -14.65 26.54 73.42
N ALA A 259 -14.25 27.77 73.08
CA ALA A 259 -15.05 28.75 72.36
C ALA A 259 -14.68 28.77 70.86
N ALA A 260 -14.74 29.93 70.21
CA ALA A 260 -14.33 30.08 68.82
C ALA A 260 -12.80 30.25 68.72
N SER A 261 -12.06 29.14 68.81
CA SER A 261 -10.63 29.09 68.49
C SER A 261 -10.37 29.71 67.12
N ARG A 262 -9.30 30.51 67.02
CA ARG A 262 -9.07 31.42 65.89
C ARG A 262 -7.98 30.87 64.98
N PHE A 263 -8.23 30.93 63.68
CA PHE A 263 -7.31 30.46 62.65
C PHE A 263 -7.02 31.57 61.65
N GLN A 264 -5.81 31.61 61.11
CA GLN A 264 -5.47 32.35 59.90
C GLN A 264 -4.48 31.53 59.08
N TRP A 265 -4.85 31.21 57.84
CA TRP A 265 -3.95 30.51 56.92
C TRP A 265 -3.04 31.48 56.18
N TYR A 266 -1.83 31.04 55.88
CA TYR A 266 -0.83 31.78 55.13
C TYR A 266 -0.17 30.86 54.10
N ARG A 267 0.44 31.45 53.08
CA ARG A 267 1.33 30.75 52.15
C ARG A 267 2.69 31.43 52.05
N GLY A 268 3.76 30.67 51.87
CA GLY A 268 5.13 31.17 51.76
C GLY A 268 6.02 30.25 50.93
N THR A 269 7.15 30.76 50.44
CA THR A 269 8.13 29.98 49.67
C THR A 269 9.19 29.34 50.56
N GLN A 270 9.37 29.83 51.79
CA GLN A 270 10.35 29.31 52.75
C GLN A 270 9.68 28.44 53.81
N ALA A 271 10.26 27.28 54.11
CA ALA A 271 9.72 26.31 55.08
C ALA A 271 9.60 26.85 56.53
N ASP A 272 10.34 27.90 56.87
CA ASP A 272 10.28 28.56 58.18
C ASP A 272 9.13 29.57 58.31
N GLY A 273 8.39 29.83 57.23
CA GLY A 273 7.30 30.79 57.18
C GLY A 273 7.74 32.24 57.39
N SER A 274 9.02 32.57 57.16
CA SER A 274 9.56 33.93 57.29
C SER A 274 9.05 34.90 56.22
N ASP A 275 8.61 34.39 55.07
CA ASP A 275 8.03 35.14 53.95
C ASP A 275 6.51 34.97 53.82
N ARG A 276 5.86 34.34 54.81
CA ARG A 276 4.45 33.95 54.72
C ARG A 276 3.52 35.17 54.54
N THR A 277 2.57 35.04 53.62
CA THR A 277 1.54 36.04 53.33
C THR A 277 0.17 35.47 53.65
N ALA A 278 -0.68 36.25 54.33
CA ALA A 278 -2.00 35.80 54.76
C ALA A 278 -2.92 35.51 53.56
N ILE A 279 -3.62 34.38 53.60
CA ILE A 279 -4.64 34.02 52.62
C ILE A 279 -5.95 34.69 53.06
N ALA A 280 -6.43 35.66 52.28
CA ALA A 280 -7.54 36.51 52.66
C ALA A 280 -8.83 35.69 52.89
N GLY A 281 -9.43 35.83 54.08
CA GLY A 281 -10.67 35.13 54.46
C GLY A 281 -10.51 33.67 54.87
N ALA A 282 -9.30 33.09 54.78
CA ALA A 282 -9.03 31.74 55.24
C ALA A 282 -8.82 31.70 56.77
N THR A 283 -9.93 31.76 57.51
CA THR A 283 -9.95 31.81 58.99
C THR A 283 -10.68 30.63 59.65
N SER A 284 -10.75 29.50 58.93
CA SER A 284 -11.39 28.25 59.34
C SER A 284 -10.34 27.23 59.79
N PRO A 285 -10.63 26.29 60.71
CA PRO A 285 -9.74 25.16 61.02
C PRO A 285 -9.52 24.22 59.83
N ALA A 286 -10.33 24.30 58.78
CA ALA A 286 -10.14 23.57 57.52
C ALA A 286 -10.05 24.53 56.33
N TYR A 287 -9.09 24.31 55.45
CA TYR A 287 -8.79 25.11 54.26
C TYR A 287 -8.77 24.26 52.98
N PRO A 288 -9.58 24.59 51.96
CA PRO A 288 -9.45 23.98 50.64
C PRO A 288 -8.21 24.52 49.94
N ILE A 289 -7.26 23.65 49.61
CA ILE A 289 -6.00 24.05 48.95
C ILE A 289 -6.32 24.58 47.55
N ALA A 290 -5.97 25.83 47.28
CA ALA A 290 -6.24 26.46 45.99
C ALA A 290 -5.17 26.09 44.94
N SER A 291 -5.50 26.28 43.65
CA SER A 291 -4.53 26.17 42.56
C SER A 291 -3.34 27.12 42.71
N GLU A 292 -3.58 28.28 43.32
CA GLU A 292 -2.63 29.35 43.56
C GLU A 292 -1.65 29.05 44.71
N ASP A 293 -1.86 27.97 45.46
CA ASP A 293 -0.99 27.52 46.55
C ASP A 293 0.05 26.49 46.08
N VAL A 294 -0.09 25.97 44.85
CA VAL A 294 0.90 25.11 44.19
C VAL A 294 2.26 25.81 44.14
N GLY A 295 3.30 25.12 44.62
CA GLY A 295 4.65 25.68 44.76
C GLY A 295 4.92 26.43 46.08
N PHE A 296 3.93 26.57 46.97
CA PHE A 296 4.08 27.23 48.27
C PHE A 296 3.90 26.25 49.44
N TYR A 297 4.59 26.51 50.55
CA TYR A 297 4.27 25.96 51.85
C TYR A 297 2.98 26.59 52.37
N LEU A 298 2.11 25.80 52.97
CA LEU A 298 0.95 26.30 53.71
C LEU A 298 1.26 26.36 55.20
N PHE A 299 0.81 27.44 55.83
CA PHE A 299 0.91 27.65 57.26
C PHE A 299 -0.48 27.98 57.81
N VAL A 300 -0.67 27.68 59.09
CA VAL A 300 -1.82 28.17 59.85
C VAL A 300 -1.35 28.63 61.21
N GLU A 301 -1.77 29.82 61.59
CA GLU A 301 -1.67 30.29 62.96
C GLU A 301 -2.99 29.96 63.64
N ALA A 302 -2.92 29.14 64.69
CA ALA A 302 -4.06 28.67 65.47
C ALA A 302 -3.93 29.17 66.90
N THR A 303 -4.93 29.91 67.40
CA THR A 303 -5.00 30.39 68.78
C THR A 303 -6.17 29.69 69.48
N PRO A 304 -5.94 28.91 70.55
CA PRO A 304 -7.02 28.34 71.36
C PRO A 304 -7.78 29.46 72.06
N VAL A 305 -9.10 29.33 72.17
CA VAL A 305 -9.94 30.29 72.89
C VAL A 305 -10.85 29.57 73.88
N ALA A 306 -10.80 29.96 75.15
CA ALA A 306 -11.67 29.46 76.22
C ALA A 306 -12.97 30.28 76.31
N ALA A 307 -14.06 29.64 76.75
CA ALA A 307 -15.36 30.27 76.93
C ALA A 307 -15.48 31.12 78.21
N ALA A 308 -14.57 30.93 79.16
CA ALA A 308 -14.44 31.70 80.40
C ALA A 308 -12.95 31.94 80.71
N GLY A 309 -12.65 32.36 81.94
CA GLY A 309 -11.28 32.47 82.43
C GLY A 309 -10.35 33.39 81.63
N ILE A 310 -9.09 32.96 81.45
CA ILE A 310 -8.16 33.58 80.52
C ILE A 310 -8.49 33.09 79.12
N THR A 311 -9.30 33.88 78.41
CA THR A 311 -9.92 33.44 77.14
C THR A 311 -8.94 33.14 76.01
N ASP A 312 -7.71 33.67 76.02
CA ASP A 312 -6.76 33.57 74.91
C ASP A 312 -5.49 32.84 75.32
N GLY A 313 -5.22 31.69 74.71
CA GLY A 313 -3.94 30.99 74.84
C GLY A 313 -2.88 31.45 73.84
N LEU A 314 -1.73 30.76 73.83
CA LEU A 314 -0.63 31.04 72.91
C LEU A 314 -0.96 30.57 71.49
N SER A 315 -0.60 31.36 70.47
CA SER A 315 -0.74 30.96 69.07
C SER A 315 0.29 29.91 68.66
N HIS A 316 -0.15 28.82 68.04
CA HIS A 316 0.70 27.82 67.40
C HIS A 316 0.77 28.09 65.90
N LEU A 317 1.98 28.23 65.34
CA LEU A 317 2.21 28.29 63.89
C LEU A 317 2.55 26.89 63.38
N LEU A 318 1.63 26.27 62.65
CA LEU A 318 1.85 25.00 61.97
C LEU A 318 2.25 25.23 60.51
N ALA A 319 2.99 24.28 59.93
CA ALA A 319 3.50 24.34 58.57
C ALA A 319 3.39 22.98 57.87
N THR A 320 3.21 22.97 56.55
CA THR A 320 3.36 21.75 55.74
C THR A 320 4.83 21.36 55.63
N SER A 321 5.14 20.06 55.57
CA SER A 321 6.53 19.58 55.48
C SER A 321 7.19 19.81 54.11
N THR A 322 6.38 20.00 53.07
CA THR A 322 6.80 20.40 51.72
C THR A 322 5.89 21.51 51.19
N VAL A 323 6.27 22.10 50.06
CA VAL A 323 5.35 22.89 49.23
C VAL A 323 4.21 22.02 48.70
N VAL A 324 3.07 22.63 48.33
CA VAL A 324 2.01 21.96 47.57
C VAL A 324 2.57 21.56 46.20
N PRO A 325 2.57 20.26 45.83
CA PRO A 325 3.10 19.79 44.56
C PRO A 325 2.22 20.20 43.38
N ASP A 326 2.84 20.54 42.24
CA ASP A 326 2.12 20.63 40.97
C ASP A 326 1.89 19.20 40.44
N THR A 327 0.64 18.77 40.43
CA THR A 327 0.21 17.47 39.87
C THR A 327 -0.61 17.63 38.59
N SER A 328 -0.53 18.78 37.92
CA SER A 328 -1.34 19.10 36.75
C SER A 328 -0.55 18.90 35.45
N ALA A 329 -1.06 18.07 34.54
CA ALA A 329 -0.44 17.90 33.23
C ALA A 329 -0.45 19.21 32.41
N PRO A 330 0.60 19.48 31.60
CA PRO A 330 0.52 20.48 30.56
C PRO A 330 -0.51 20.07 29.49
N TYR A 331 -1.18 21.04 28.87
CA TYR A 331 -2.14 20.83 27.77
C TYR A 331 -2.02 21.92 26.70
N ILE A 332 -2.49 21.62 25.48
CA ILE A 332 -2.46 22.53 24.32
C ILE A 332 -3.56 23.59 24.47
N GLN A 333 -3.18 24.87 24.45
CA GLN A 333 -4.09 26.02 24.38
C GLN A 333 -4.39 26.44 22.93
N ASN A 334 -3.39 26.39 22.04
CA ASN A 334 -3.54 26.75 20.64
C ASN A 334 -2.69 25.84 19.73
N ARG A 335 -3.11 25.71 18.47
CA ARG A 335 -2.37 24.97 17.43
C ARG A 335 -2.50 25.66 16.07
N VAL A 336 -1.41 25.67 15.31
CA VAL A 336 -1.33 26.22 13.96
C VAL A 336 -0.69 25.16 13.06
N PRO A 337 -1.30 24.74 11.93
CA PRO A 337 -2.65 25.06 11.49
C PRO A 337 -3.72 24.71 12.54
N ALA A 338 -4.85 25.41 12.52
CA ALA A 338 -6.01 25.00 13.29
C ALA A 338 -6.48 23.61 12.83
N HIS A 339 -7.13 22.84 13.71
CA HIS A 339 -7.68 21.55 13.29
C HIS A 339 -8.77 21.72 12.22
N SER A 340 -8.69 20.89 11.18
CA SER A 340 -9.49 20.96 9.95
C SER A 340 -9.30 22.26 9.15
N ALA A 341 -8.16 22.94 9.29
CA ALA A 341 -7.77 23.99 8.37
C ALA A 341 -7.43 23.40 6.98
N VAL A 342 -7.66 24.19 5.94
CA VAL A 342 -7.36 23.89 4.54
C VAL A 342 -6.40 24.97 4.00
N ASP A 343 -5.92 24.80 2.77
CA ASP A 343 -5.06 25.75 2.07
C ASP A 343 -3.75 26.08 2.82
N ILE A 344 -3.21 25.10 3.55
CA ILE A 344 -1.98 25.24 4.30
C ILE A 344 -0.78 25.06 3.37
N SER A 345 0.16 26.00 3.36
CA SER A 345 1.39 25.83 2.58
C SER A 345 2.12 24.53 2.96
N VAL A 346 2.54 23.76 1.96
CA VAL A 346 3.28 22.49 2.12
C VAL A 346 4.55 22.60 2.99
N ALA A 347 5.09 23.81 3.15
CA ALA A 347 6.27 24.13 3.95
C ALA A 347 5.94 24.93 5.24
N ALA A 348 4.68 25.04 5.63
CA ALA A 348 4.29 25.76 6.85
C ALA A 348 4.57 24.93 8.11
N ASP A 349 5.37 25.48 9.03
CA ASP A 349 5.64 24.87 10.34
C ASP A 349 4.34 24.56 11.11
N LEU A 350 4.33 23.47 11.87
CA LEU A 350 3.23 23.16 12.78
C LEU A 350 3.57 23.67 14.19
N GLU A 351 2.80 24.62 14.71
CA GLU A 351 3.02 25.24 16.02
C GLU A 351 2.01 24.78 17.07
N LEU A 352 2.46 24.65 18.32
CA LEU A 352 1.65 24.43 19.51
C LEU A 352 1.97 25.49 20.57
N THR A 353 0.94 25.99 21.26
CA THR A 353 1.10 26.76 22.50
C THR A 353 0.55 25.96 23.66
N MET A 354 1.40 25.60 24.62
CA MET A 354 1.04 24.90 25.85
C MET A 354 0.58 25.89 26.94
N ASN A 355 -0.22 25.43 27.91
CA ASN A 355 -0.67 26.27 29.03
C ASN A 355 0.46 26.67 30.00
N LYS A 356 1.51 25.87 30.10
CA LYS A 356 2.69 26.07 30.97
C LYS A 356 3.97 25.69 30.19
N PRO A 357 5.17 26.12 30.64
CA PRO A 357 6.41 25.77 29.96
C PRO A 357 6.69 24.26 30.01
N VAL A 358 7.27 23.72 28.94
CA VAL A 358 7.56 22.28 28.81
C VAL A 358 8.97 21.99 28.31
N THR A 359 9.41 20.76 28.48
CA THR A 359 10.63 20.19 27.87
C THR A 359 10.30 18.85 27.23
N ALA A 360 11.00 18.52 26.13
CA ALA A 360 10.89 17.24 25.46
C ALA A 360 11.37 16.05 26.32
N VAL A 361 10.83 14.86 26.03
CA VAL A 361 11.26 13.59 26.63
C VAL A 361 11.82 12.67 25.55
N SER A 362 13.03 12.16 25.77
CA SER A 362 13.72 11.30 24.82
C SER A 362 13.02 9.95 24.60
N GLY A 363 13.06 9.48 23.35
CA GLY A 363 12.42 8.22 22.93
C GLY A 363 10.90 8.29 22.80
N LYS A 364 10.35 9.50 22.67
CA LYS A 364 8.94 9.78 22.36
C LYS A 364 8.83 10.38 20.97
N LYS A 365 7.75 10.08 20.25
CA LYS A 365 7.56 10.48 18.86
C LYS A 365 6.43 11.49 18.63
N ILE A 366 6.60 12.26 17.57
CA ILE A 366 5.59 13.09 16.92
C ILE A 366 5.46 12.58 15.49
N TYR A 367 4.23 12.37 15.02
CA TYR A 367 3.94 11.83 13.70
C TYR A 367 3.08 12.81 12.90
N ILE A 368 3.44 12.99 11.63
CA ILE A 368 2.62 13.67 10.62
C ILE A 368 2.27 12.59 9.59
N THR A 369 0.99 12.22 9.51
CA THR A 369 0.51 11.06 8.75
C THR A 369 -0.45 11.50 7.65
N ASN A 370 -0.15 11.10 6.42
CA ASN A 370 -1.05 11.26 5.28
C ASN A 370 -2.34 10.45 5.53
N THR A 371 -3.50 11.12 5.53
CA THR A 371 -4.77 10.48 5.88
C THR A 371 -5.35 9.60 4.76
N ALA A 372 -4.97 9.85 3.50
CA ALA A 372 -5.34 9.02 2.36
C ALA A 372 -4.41 7.79 2.24
N ASN A 373 -3.14 7.93 2.62
CA ASN A 373 -2.17 6.84 2.68
C ASN A 373 -1.49 6.75 4.06
N PRO A 374 -2.11 6.08 5.07
CA PRO A 374 -1.58 6.02 6.43
C PRO A 374 -0.24 5.27 6.62
N LEU A 375 0.39 4.80 5.54
CA LEU A 375 1.76 4.27 5.54
C LEU A 375 2.81 5.35 5.26
N ASP A 376 2.39 6.48 4.68
CA ASP A 376 3.21 7.68 4.51
C ASP A 376 3.14 8.52 5.79
N VAL A 377 4.24 8.47 6.55
CA VAL A 377 4.35 9.01 7.91
C VAL A 377 5.72 9.62 8.12
N LEU A 378 5.76 10.93 8.38
CA LEU A 378 6.95 11.59 8.92
C LEU A 378 6.96 11.41 10.44
N ALA A 379 8.07 10.92 11.00
CA ALA A 379 8.17 10.56 12.42
C ALA A 379 9.41 11.18 13.06
N TYR A 380 9.20 12.17 13.92
CA TYR A 380 10.26 12.92 14.62
C TYR A 380 10.38 12.49 16.07
N ASP A 381 11.60 12.43 16.61
CA ASP A 381 11.79 12.33 18.06
C ASP A 381 11.44 13.67 18.71
N ALA A 382 10.71 13.64 19.83
CA ALA A 382 10.25 14.83 20.53
C ALA A 382 11.41 15.71 21.02
N ASP A 383 12.58 15.12 21.27
CA ASP A 383 13.83 15.77 21.67
C ASP A 383 14.80 16.07 20.50
N ASP A 384 14.41 15.83 19.25
CA ASP A 384 15.18 16.26 18.08
C ASP A 384 15.08 17.78 17.89
N ALA A 385 16.01 18.52 18.47
CA ALA A 385 16.09 19.98 18.38
C ALA A 385 16.31 20.54 16.96
N SER A 386 16.52 19.70 15.93
CA SER A 386 16.52 20.15 14.53
C SER A 386 15.11 20.22 13.92
N HIS A 387 14.17 19.43 14.44
CA HIS A 387 12.77 19.44 14.02
C HIS A 387 11.83 20.05 15.07
N ILE A 388 12.09 19.84 16.37
CA ILE A 388 11.21 20.24 17.47
C ILE A 388 11.86 21.38 18.26
N ILE A 389 11.45 22.61 17.96
CA ILE A 389 11.98 23.83 18.57
C ILE A 389 11.05 24.25 19.71
N ILE A 390 11.53 24.19 20.96
CA ILE A 390 10.74 24.55 22.15
C ILE A 390 11.25 25.88 22.73
N ASP A 391 10.38 26.90 22.76
CA ASP A 391 10.61 28.18 23.45
C ASP A 391 9.57 28.37 24.57
N GLY A 392 9.92 27.89 25.77
CA GLY A 392 9.08 27.96 26.95
C GLY A 392 7.76 27.19 26.79
N LYS A 393 6.70 27.91 26.39
CA LYS A 393 5.36 27.35 26.14
C LYS A 393 5.10 27.01 24.68
N ASN A 394 5.88 27.56 23.76
CA ASN A 394 5.67 27.40 22.33
C ASN A 394 6.54 26.25 21.81
N ILE A 395 5.97 25.44 20.92
CA ILE A 395 6.67 24.35 20.23
C ILE A 395 6.44 24.57 18.74
N SER A 396 7.50 24.62 17.94
CA SER A 396 7.45 24.62 16.47
C SER A 396 7.99 23.29 15.98
N ILE A 397 7.21 22.60 15.14
CA ILE A 397 7.49 21.31 14.52
C ILE A 397 7.83 21.59 13.05
N LYS A 398 9.11 21.51 12.73
CA LYS A 398 9.61 21.53 11.34
C LYS A 398 9.41 20.16 10.71
N HIS A 399 9.12 20.15 9.42
CA HIS A 399 9.07 18.95 8.61
C HIS A 399 9.65 19.22 7.21
N ALA A 400 9.83 18.16 6.42
CA ALA A 400 10.08 18.31 4.99
C ALA A 400 8.79 18.78 4.29
N ASP A 401 8.91 19.36 3.09
CA ASP A 401 7.76 19.78 2.29
C ASP A 401 6.78 18.61 2.12
N LEU A 402 5.51 18.87 2.42
CA LEU A 402 4.41 17.90 2.33
C LEU A 402 3.87 17.82 0.89
N ASP A 403 3.11 16.77 0.58
CA ASP A 403 2.46 16.65 -0.73
C ASP A 403 1.36 17.73 -0.91
N SER A 404 1.15 18.16 -2.16
CA SER A 404 0.07 19.07 -2.58
C SER A 404 -1.31 18.46 -2.33
N GLU A 405 -2.34 19.29 -2.13
CA GLU A 405 -3.76 18.89 -1.96
C GLU A 405 -4.04 17.74 -0.96
N THR A 406 -3.13 17.51 -0.01
CA THR A 406 -3.10 16.30 0.81
C THR A 406 -3.53 16.58 2.24
N SER A 407 -4.48 15.78 2.73
CA SER A 407 -4.94 15.85 4.12
C SER A 407 -4.02 15.07 5.05
N TYR A 408 -3.44 15.76 6.03
CA TYR A 408 -2.57 15.20 7.06
C TYR A 408 -3.22 15.21 8.44
N SER A 409 -2.77 14.31 9.30
CA SER A 409 -3.12 14.25 10.73
C SER A 409 -1.85 14.23 11.58
N VAL A 410 -1.91 14.87 12.75
CA VAL A 410 -0.77 14.96 13.68
C VAL A 410 -1.08 14.19 14.95
N THR A 411 -0.23 13.23 15.29
CA THR A 411 -0.29 12.52 16.58
C THR A 411 1.01 12.71 17.36
N ILE A 412 0.91 12.68 18.68
CA ILE A 412 1.99 12.98 19.62
C ILE A 412 1.93 11.95 20.74
N ASP A 413 3.03 11.28 21.02
CA ASP A 413 3.08 10.27 22.08
C ASP A 413 2.71 10.85 23.45
N ALA A 414 1.98 10.07 24.24
CA ALA A 414 1.73 10.38 25.64
C ALA A 414 3.07 10.53 26.39
N GLY A 415 3.28 11.69 27.00
CA GLY A 415 4.52 12.08 27.67
C GLY A 415 5.66 12.53 26.76
N ALA A 416 5.41 12.88 25.49
CA ALA A 416 6.41 13.52 24.62
C ALA A 416 6.96 14.85 25.20
N PHE A 417 6.14 15.54 25.97
CA PHE A 417 6.51 16.75 26.69
C PHE A 417 6.19 16.60 28.18
N ILE A 418 7.05 17.13 29.05
CA ILE A 418 6.84 17.23 30.50
C ILE A 418 6.96 18.69 30.94
N ASP A 419 6.28 19.06 32.02
CA ASP A 419 6.51 20.35 32.68
C ASP A 419 7.70 20.31 33.67
N GLN A 420 8.00 21.45 34.29
CA GLN A 420 9.09 21.57 35.27
C GLN A 420 8.90 20.74 36.56
N ALA A 421 7.68 20.30 36.86
CA ALA A 421 7.39 19.40 37.98
C ALA A 421 7.41 17.91 37.56
N GLY A 422 7.60 17.63 36.27
CA GLY A 422 7.63 16.28 35.71
C GLY A 422 6.27 15.74 35.30
N ASN A 423 5.21 16.56 35.28
CA ASN A 423 3.90 16.10 34.81
C ASN A 423 3.92 15.94 33.29
N ALA A 424 3.52 14.76 32.80
CA ALA A 424 3.50 14.41 31.39
C ALA A 424 2.29 15.00 30.66
N PHE A 425 2.51 15.56 29.47
CA PHE A 425 1.45 15.84 28.50
C PHE A 425 0.74 14.54 28.11
N GLU A 426 -0.59 14.56 28.03
CA GLU A 426 -1.40 13.38 27.66
C GLU A 426 -1.12 12.89 26.23
N GLY A 427 -0.60 13.76 25.35
CA GLY A 427 -0.34 13.45 23.94
C GLY A 427 -1.52 13.80 23.03
N ILE A 428 -1.40 13.41 21.77
CA ILE A 428 -2.49 13.42 20.79
C ILE A 428 -2.54 12.01 20.20
N SER A 429 -3.42 11.16 20.72
CA SER A 429 -3.50 9.74 20.35
C SER A 429 -4.44 9.43 19.18
N SER A 430 -5.25 10.40 18.75
CA SER A 430 -6.24 10.23 17.68
C SER A 430 -5.96 11.16 16.51
N SER A 431 -5.93 10.61 15.30
CA SER A 431 -5.73 11.35 14.04
C SER A 431 -6.85 12.35 13.72
N SER A 432 -7.99 12.30 14.41
CA SER A 432 -9.07 13.28 14.28
C SER A 432 -8.96 14.48 15.25
N ALA A 433 -8.00 14.49 16.18
CA ALA A 433 -7.85 15.58 17.15
C ALA A 433 -7.06 16.80 16.59
N TRP A 434 -6.10 16.54 15.70
CA TRP A 434 -5.40 17.56 14.93
C TRP A 434 -5.12 17.05 13.52
N SER A 435 -5.59 17.81 12.54
CA SER A 435 -5.50 17.51 11.11
C SER A 435 -5.61 18.81 10.32
N PHE A 436 -5.13 18.81 9.09
CA PHE A 436 -5.23 19.92 8.13
C PHE A 436 -5.08 19.38 6.70
N ALA A 437 -5.43 20.17 5.70
CA ALA A 437 -5.12 19.89 4.30
C ALA A 437 -4.11 20.92 3.77
N THR A 438 -3.14 20.44 3.01
CA THR A 438 -2.22 21.32 2.27
C THR A 438 -2.92 21.99 1.11
N ALA A 439 -2.45 23.19 0.75
CA ALA A 439 -2.86 23.92 -0.45
C ALA A 439 -2.45 23.17 -1.71
N ASP A 440 -3.12 23.49 -2.80
CA ASP A 440 -2.62 23.14 -4.12
C ASP A 440 -1.45 24.03 -4.53
N VAL A 441 -0.36 23.41 -4.96
CA VAL A 441 0.85 24.03 -5.52
C VAL A 441 1.23 23.41 -6.86
N ALA A 442 0.41 22.52 -7.42
CA ALA A 442 0.58 21.99 -8.76
C ALA A 442 0.10 23.03 -9.79
N ALA A 443 0.79 23.14 -10.93
CA ALA A 443 0.34 23.98 -12.03
C ALA A 443 -0.35 23.13 -13.09
N PRO A 444 -1.37 23.65 -13.81
CA PRO A 444 -2.08 22.91 -14.84
C PRO A 444 -1.13 22.30 -15.88
N LEU A 445 -1.19 20.99 -16.00
CA LEU A 445 -0.44 20.20 -16.97
C LEU A 445 -1.28 19.98 -18.23
N LEU A 446 -0.73 20.35 -19.38
CA LEU A 446 -1.34 20.07 -20.68
C LEU A 446 -1.36 18.56 -20.95
N VAL A 447 -2.56 18.00 -21.10
CA VAL A 447 -2.80 16.56 -21.33
C VAL A 447 -2.99 16.25 -22.82
N GLU A 448 -3.75 17.09 -23.53
CA GLU A 448 -4.11 16.87 -24.93
C GLU A 448 -4.29 18.20 -25.67
N THR A 449 -3.97 18.20 -26.96
CA THR A 449 -4.32 19.28 -27.88
C THR A 449 -5.18 18.76 -29.03
N SER A 450 -6.06 19.60 -29.56
CA SER A 450 -6.74 19.38 -30.84
C SER A 450 -6.47 20.58 -31.73
N PRO A 451 -5.86 20.46 -32.93
CA PRO A 451 -5.25 19.24 -33.46
C PRO A 451 -4.19 18.67 -32.52
N ALA A 452 -4.00 17.35 -32.56
CA ALA A 452 -2.87 16.72 -31.86
C ALA A 452 -1.55 17.26 -32.43
N ASN A 453 -0.45 17.22 -31.66
CA ASN A 453 0.86 17.60 -32.20
C ASN A 453 1.21 16.69 -33.40
N GLN A 454 1.65 17.30 -34.50
CA GLN A 454 1.95 16.68 -35.79
C GLN A 454 0.73 16.06 -36.51
N GLU A 455 -0.49 16.47 -36.17
CA GLU A 455 -1.69 16.14 -36.96
C GLU A 455 -1.49 16.56 -38.44
N ALA A 456 -1.76 15.66 -39.37
CA ALA A 456 -1.42 15.85 -40.78
C ALA A 456 -2.59 16.35 -41.64
N ASN A 457 -3.82 16.27 -41.14
CA ASN A 457 -5.04 16.49 -41.91
C ASN A 457 -6.10 17.30 -41.15
N TYR A 458 -5.70 18.39 -40.48
CA TYR A 458 -6.61 19.18 -39.66
C TYR A 458 -7.60 20.01 -40.49
N ALA A 459 -8.89 19.95 -40.16
CA ALA A 459 -9.94 20.61 -40.94
C ALA A 459 -9.88 22.15 -40.85
N LEU A 460 -10.05 22.84 -42.00
CA LEU A 460 -9.87 24.31 -42.12
C LEU A 460 -10.83 25.17 -41.29
N LEU A 461 -11.94 24.58 -40.84
CA LEU A 461 -13.00 25.23 -40.07
C LEU A 461 -13.14 24.65 -38.65
N ALA A 462 -12.24 23.76 -38.23
CA ALA A 462 -12.25 23.24 -36.87
C ALA A 462 -11.62 24.25 -35.90
N GLU A 463 -12.12 24.25 -34.67
CA GLU A 463 -11.65 25.12 -33.58
C GLU A 463 -10.56 24.39 -32.80
N PRO A 464 -9.33 24.96 -32.69
CA PRO A 464 -8.29 24.34 -31.88
C PRO A 464 -8.66 24.34 -30.40
N SER A 465 -8.14 23.41 -29.62
CA SER A 465 -8.38 23.34 -28.17
C SER A 465 -7.23 22.73 -27.40
N LEU A 466 -7.08 23.12 -26.13
CA LEU A 466 -6.15 22.56 -25.16
C LEU A 466 -6.95 21.92 -24.01
N SER A 467 -6.55 20.74 -23.57
CA SER A 467 -7.14 20.03 -22.41
C SER A 467 -6.06 19.81 -21.36
N PHE A 468 -6.36 20.15 -20.10
CA PHE A 468 -5.49 20.05 -18.94
C PHE A 468 -5.99 18.95 -17.99
N ASN A 469 -5.16 18.56 -17.01
CA ASN A 469 -5.47 17.56 -15.97
C ASN A 469 -6.45 18.09 -14.89
N GLU A 470 -6.67 19.39 -14.84
CA GLU A 470 -7.38 20.12 -13.79
C GLU A 470 -8.10 21.35 -14.37
N ASP A 471 -8.98 21.98 -13.59
CA ASP A 471 -9.76 23.14 -14.03
C ASP A 471 -8.89 24.40 -14.18
N ILE A 472 -9.05 25.11 -15.29
CA ILE A 472 -8.23 26.28 -15.63
C ILE A 472 -8.99 27.61 -15.55
N VAL A 473 -8.24 28.69 -15.26
CA VAL A 473 -8.70 30.09 -15.21
C VAL A 473 -7.84 30.91 -16.18
N PRO A 474 -8.44 31.69 -17.11
CA PRO A 474 -7.67 32.46 -18.08
C PRO A 474 -7.14 33.77 -17.50
N VAL A 475 -5.86 34.06 -17.76
CA VAL A 475 -5.17 35.25 -17.22
C VAL A 475 -5.34 36.46 -18.15
N THR A 476 -5.74 37.60 -17.57
CA THR A 476 -6.04 38.82 -18.33
C THR A 476 -4.86 39.33 -19.13
N GLY A 477 -5.08 39.55 -20.43
CA GLY A 477 -4.10 40.14 -21.34
C GLY A 477 -3.05 39.17 -21.90
N LYS A 478 -3.05 37.91 -21.47
CA LYS A 478 -2.22 36.84 -22.01
C LYS A 478 -2.76 36.29 -23.33
N LYS A 479 -1.90 35.64 -24.12
CA LYS A 479 -2.22 35.27 -25.50
C LYS A 479 -1.87 33.83 -25.90
N ILE A 480 -2.57 33.37 -26.92
CA ILE A 480 -2.23 32.23 -27.76
C ILE A 480 -2.04 32.74 -29.19
N THR A 481 -0.97 32.33 -29.86
CA THR A 481 -0.63 32.78 -31.22
C THR A 481 -0.46 31.58 -32.14
N ILE A 482 -1.15 31.58 -33.28
CA ILE A 482 -0.93 30.57 -34.33
C ILE A 482 -0.11 31.21 -35.45
N ARG A 483 0.95 30.52 -35.87
CA ARG A 483 1.88 30.96 -36.91
C ARG A 483 1.98 29.95 -38.04
N ARG A 484 2.27 30.43 -39.24
CA ARG A 484 2.61 29.57 -40.39
C ARG A 484 4.05 29.11 -40.24
N ALA A 485 4.29 27.79 -40.25
CA ALA A 485 5.61 27.20 -40.00
C ALA A 485 6.64 27.40 -41.14
N THR A 486 6.24 27.99 -42.28
CA THR A 486 7.14 28.24 -43.41
C THR A 486 7.80 29.62 -43.41
N ASP A 487 7.26 30.58 -42.64
CA ASP A 487 7.68 31.99 -42.67
C ASP A 487 7.43 32.75 -41.34
N ASP A 488 7.10 32.02 -40.27
CA ASP A 488 6.79 32.49 -38.90
C ASP A 488 5.70 33.58 -38.81
N THR A 489 4.95 33.81 -39.90
CA THR A 489 3.94 34.86 -39.94
C THR A 489 2.81 34.54 -38.96
N ILE A 490 2.44 35.54 -38.15
CA ILE A 490 1.27 35.44 -37.27
C ILE A 490 0.03 35.37 -38.16
N VAL A 491 -0.68 34.25 -38.02
CA VAL A 491 -1.89 33.92 -38.75
C VAL A 491 -3.11 34.22 -37.90
N GLN A 492 -3.02 33.99 -36.58
CA GLN A 492 -4.06 34.34 -35.61
C GLN A 492 -3.46 34.66 -34.24
N THR A 493 -4.13 35.52 -33.48
CA THR A 493 -3.85 35.74 -32.04
C THR A 493 -5.15 35.77 -31.26
N TYR A 494 -5.21 34.99 -30.19
CA TYR A 494 -6.31 34.92 -29.24
C TYR A 494 -5.86 35.56 -27.93
N ILE A 495 -6.71 36.41 -27.33
CA ILE A 495 -6.53 36.87 -25.95
C ILE A 495 -7.31 35.90 -25.05
N VAL A 496 -6.61 35.20 -24.15
CA VAL A 496 -7.19 34.05 -23.43
C VAL A 496 -8.33 34.42 -22.47
N SER A 497 -8.39 35.67 -22.04
CA SER A 497 -9.45 36.20 -21.18
C SER A 497 -10.68 36.73 -21.93
N GLU A 498 -10.69 36.71 -23.26
CA GLU A 498 -11.84 37.16 -24.07
C GLU A 498 -12.73 35.96 -24.43
N PRO A 499 -13.95 35.84 -23.86
CA PRO A 499 -14.78 34.63 -24.02
C PRO A 499 -15.26 34.39 -25.46
N ASP A 500 -15.35 35.45 -26.27
CA ASP A 500 -15.67 35.35 -27.71
C ASP A 500 -14.49 34.77 -28.54
N GLN A 501 -13.29 34.65 -27.95
CA GLN A 501 -12.08 34.09 -28.57
C GLN A 501 -11.64 32.79 -27.91
N VAL A 502 -11.81 32.64 -26.60
CA VAL A 502 -11.45 31.44 -25.85
C VAL A 502 -12.56 31.06 -24.86
N THR A 503 -13.27 29.96 -25.13
CA THR A 503 -14.23 29.38 -24.18
C THR A 503 -13.53 28.40 -23.25
N ILE A 504 -13.77 28.53 -21.95
CA ILE A 504 -13.29 27.61 -20.92
C ILE A 504 -14.41 26.66 -20.47
N GLN A 505 -14.12 25.36 -20.41
CA GLN A 505 -15.02 24.30 -19.97
C GLN A 505 -14.28 23.37 -19.00
N GLY A 506 -14.24 23.75 -17.72
CA GLY A 506 -13.37 23.13 -16.74
C GLY A 506 -11.90 23.22 -17.19
N GLY A 507 -11.21 22.09 -17.19
CA GLY A 507 -9.84 21.95 -17.74
C GLY A 507 -9.67 22.09 -19.25
N LYS A 508 -10.66 22.58 -20.03
CA LYS A 508 -10.55 22.70 -21.49
C LYS A 508 -10.70 24.13 -21.99
N ALA A 509 -9.73 24.60 -22.78
CA ALA A 509 -9.79 25.86 -23.53
C ALA A 509 -10.07 25.58 -25.02
N ILE A 510 -11.10 26.22 -25.60
CA ILE A 510 -11.49 26.11 -27.02
C ILE A 510 -11.28 27.46 -27.71
N LEU A 511 -10.58 27.48 -28.85
CA LEU A 511 -10.12 28.69 -29.53
C LEU A 511 -11.02 29.05 -30.72
N HIS A 512 -11.92 30.00 -30.50
CA HIS A 512 -12.89 30.48 -31.49
C HIS A 512 -12.26 31.50 -32.45
N PRO A 513 -12.31 31.28 -33.79
CA PRO A 513 -11.77 32.21 -34.78
C PRO A 513 -12.14 33.67 -34.53
N SER A 514 -11.14 34.56 -34.36
CA SER A 514 -11.36 35.98 -34.00
C SER A 514 -12.16 36.79 -35.03
N SER A 515 -12.43 36.22 -36.21
CA SER A 515 -13.44 36.70 -37.15
C SER A 515 -13.97 35.55 -37.99
N GLN A 516 -15.20 35.68 -38.49
CA GLN A 516 -15.80 34.74 -39.47
C GLN A 516 -15.10 34.73 -40.85
N LEU A 517 -14.09 35.59 -41.05
CA LEU A 517 -13.25 35.63 -42.25
C LEU A 517 -11.91 34.91 -42.05
N PHE A 518 -11.61 34.46 -40.83
CA PHE A 518 -10.45 33.63 -40.57
C PHE A 518 -10.75 32.19 -40.99
N GLN A 519 -9.98 31.69 -41.95
CA GLN A 519 -9.92 30.28 -42.32
C GLN A 519 -8.44 29.90 -42.43
N PHE A 520 -8.09 28.67 -42.06
CA PHE A 520 -6.77 28.16 -42.40
C PHE A 520 -6.63 28.01 -43.92
N THR A 521 -5.40 28.09 -44.42
CA THR A 521 -5.07 27.76 -45.82
C THR A 521 -4.85 26.25 -45.90
N SER A 522 -5.39 25.57 -46.91
CA SER A 522 -5.13 24.13 -47.09
C SER A 522 -3.66 23.83 -47.25
N ILE A 523 -3.26 22.57 -47.00
CA ILE A 523 -1.89 22.08 -47.28
C ILE A 523 -0.79 22.80 -46.46
N THR A 524 -1.17 23.65 -45.50
CA THR A 524 -0.26 24.57 -44.81
C THR A 524 0.07 24.03 -43.42
N ALA A 525 1.36 24.09 -43.07
CA ALA A 525 1.84 23.76 -41.74
C ALA A 525 1.78 24.98 -40.82
N TYR A 526 1.32 24.77 -39.59
CA TYR A 526 1.17 25.77 -38.54
C TYR A 526 1.79 25.26 -37.24
N TYR A 527 2.17 26.19 -36.37
CA TYR A 527 2.50 25.92 -34.98
C TYR A 527 1.80 26.90 -34.04
N VAL A 528 1.65 26.52 -32.77
CA VAL A 528 0.90 27.29 -31.77
C VAL A 528 1.78 27.62 -30.57
N GLU A 529 1.92 28.91 -30.30
CA GLU A 529 2.58 29.46 -29.11
C GLU A 529 1.50 29.79 -28.05
N VAL A 530 1.77 29.43 -26.79
CA VAL A 530 0.93 29.81 -25.63
C VAL A 530 1.82 30.54 -24.65
N GLU A 531 1.49 31.79 -24.31
CA GLU A 531 2.30 32.57 -23.37
C GLU A 531 2.39 31.88 -21.98
N GLU A 532 3.57 31.90 -21.36
CA GLU A 532 3.77 31.45 -19.99
C GLU A 532 2.77 32.13 -19.04
N GLY A 533 2.07 31.37 -18.23
CA GLY A 533 0.99 31.85 -17.36
C GLY A 533 -0.22 32.41 -18.09
N ALA A 534 -0.54 31.92 -19.30
CA ALA A 534 -1.80 32.22 -19.97
C ALA A 534 -3.02 31.63 -19.24
N PHE A 535 -2.83 30.50 -18.58
CA PHE A 535 -3.82 29.87 -17.70
C PHE A 535 -3.21 29.68 -16.31
N THR A 536 -4.02 29.82 -15.27
CA THR A 536 -3.76 29.26 -13.94
C THR A 536 -4.75 28.14 -13.66
N ASP A 537 -4.55 27.41 -12.57
CA ASP A 537 -5.62 26.68 -11.89
C ASP A 537 -6.57 27.66 -11.15
N VAL A 538 -7.40 27.14 -10.24
CA VAL A 538 -8.25 27.93 -9.33
C VAL A 538 -7.50 28.51 -8.11
N HIS A 539 -6.29 28.04 -7.80
CA HIS A 539 -5.49 28.46 -6.64
C HIS A 539 -4.40 29.50 -6.98
N GLY A 540 -4.15 29.75 -8.27
CA GLY A 540 -3.19 30.73 -8.81
C GLY A 540 -1.90 30.14 -9.39
N ASN A 541 -1.74 28.82 -9.43
CA ASN A 541 -0.58 28.14 -10.00
C ASN A 541 -0.60 28.23 -11.54
N ALA A 542 0.48 28.72 -12.13
CA ALA A 542 0.50 29.14 -13.53
C ALA A 542 1.02 28.07 -14.50
N PHE A 543 0.26 27.78 -15.56
CA PHE A 543 0.71 26.91 -16.66
C PHE A 543 1.98 27.47 -17.32
N ALA A 544 2.98 26.61 -17.54
CA ALA A 544 4.27 26.99 -18.11
C ALA A 544 4.21 27.56 -19.54
N GLY A 545 3.10 27.36 -20.27
CA GLY A 545 2.95 27.80 -21.66
C GLY A 545 3.53 26.83 -22.67
N ILE A 546 3.58 27.25 -23.94
CA ILE A 546 4.16 26.54 -25.07
C ILE A 546 5.00 27.55 -25.85
N SER A 547 6.33 27.43 -25.78
CA SER A 547 7.30 28.36 -26.39
C SER A 547 8.23 27.72 -27.41
N ASP A 548 8.16 26.39 -27.57
CA ASP A 548 8.89 25.61 -28.56
C ASP A 548 8.01 25.43 -29.80
N ASP A 549 8.53 25.82 -30.98
CA ASP A 549 7.80 25.76 -32.25
C ASP A 549 7.52 24.31 -32.72
N ALA A 550 8.21 23.31 -32.16
CA ALA A 550 7.97 21.89 -32.40
C ALA A 550 6.95 21.25 -31.42
N ALA A 551 6.59 21.94 -30.33
CA ALA A 551 5.78 21.35 -29.25
C ALA A 551 4.29 21.20 -29.60
N TRP A 552 3.73 22.12 -30.38
CA TRP A 552 2.37 21.99 -30.93
C TRP A 552 2.30 22.47 -32.38
N THR A 553 2.50 21.52 -33.29
CA THR A 553 2.45 21.69 -34.75
C THR A 553 1.26 20.95 -35.34
N PHE A 554 0.79 21.38 -36.51
CA PHE A 554 -0.16 20.63 -37.34
C PHE A 554 -0.06 21.06 -38.81
N MET A 555 -0.47 20.18 -39.72
CA MET A 555 -0.75 20.49 -41.10
C MET A 555 -2.25 20.39 -41.36
N THR A 556 -2.77 21.34 -42.12
CA THR A 556 -4.18 21.37 -42.47
C THR A 556 -4.50 20.50 -43.68
N ALA A 557 -5.77 20.09 -43.73
CA ALA A 557 -6.32 19.19 -44.73
C ALA A 557 -6.04 19.60 -46.17
N ASP A 558 -5.94 18.57 -47.01
CA ASP A 558 -5.85 18.70 -48.45
C ASP A 558 -7.27 18.78 -49.02
N THR A 559 -7.65 19.97 -49.50
CA THR A 559 -8.98 20.25 -50.05
C THR A 559 -9.08 20.00 -51.55
N ARG A 560 -7.94 19.78 -52.22
CA ARG A 560 -7.88 19.51 -53.66
C ARG A 560 -8.56 18.19 -53.96
N LYS A 561 -9.26 18.11 -55.09
CA LYS A 561 -9.89 16.87 -55.56
C LYS A 561 -9.41 16.53 -56.95
N LEU A 562 -9.16 15.24 -57.17
CA LEU A 562 -9.03 14.64 -58.49
C LEU A 562 -10.32 13.84 -58.75
N THR A 563 -11.06 14.18 -59.78
CA THR A 563 -12.22 13.42 -60.23
C THR A 563 -11.94 12.80 -61.58
N ALA A 564 -12.51 11.63 -61.85
CA ALA A 564 -12.53 11.02 -63.18
C ALA A 564 -13.95 10.59 -63.48
N VAL A 565 -14.35 10.76 -64.74
CA VAL A 565 -15.62 10.29 -65.28
C VAL A 565 -15.31 9.50 -66.55
N ASP A 566 -15.75 8.25 -66.59
CA ASP A 566 -15.77 7.40 -67.78
C ASP A 566 -16.72 7.97 -68.84
N LEU A 567 -16.27 8.02 -70.10
CA LEU A 567 -17.07 8.51 -71.22
C LEU A 567 -17.91 7.41 -71.90
N GLU A 568 -17.67 6.15 -71.55
CA GLU A 568 -18.40 4.95 -71.98
C GLU A 568 -18.55 4.00 -70.78
N ASP A 569 -19.64 3.23 -70.72
CA ASP A 569 -19.95 2.33 -69.60
C ASP A 569 -18.77 1.40 -69.26
N LEU A 570 -18.18 1.57 -68.07
CA LEU A 570 -16.99 0.84 -67.64
C LEU A 570 -17.27 -0.63 -67.28
N THR A 571 -17.41 -1.45 -68.32
CA THR A 571 -17.69 -2.89 -68.25
C THR A 571 -16.68 -3.69 -69.08
N GLU A 572 -16.43 -4.95 -68.73
CA GLU A 572 -15.54 -5.83 -69.47
C GLU A 572 -15.89 -5.95 -70.95
N ASP A 573 -17.17 -6.18 -71.28
CA ASP A 573 -17.63 -6.25 -72.66
C ASP A 573 -17.37 -4.96 -73.44
N GLN A 574 -17.60 -3.79 -72.81
CA GLN A 574 -17.34 -2.50 -73.46
C GLN A 574 -15.84 -2.26 -73.63
N LEU A 575 -15.02 -2.56 -72.62
CA LEU A 575 -13.55 -2.50 -72.72
C LEU A 575 -13.04 -3.39 -73.86
N ARG A 576 -13.55 -4.62 -73.98
CA ARG A 576 -13.22 -5.58 -75.05
C ARG A 576 -13.71 -5.11 -76.43
N ALA A 577 -14.85 -4.44 -76.51
CA ALA A 577 -15.44 -3.96 -77.76
C ALA A 577 -14.77 -2.67 -78.29
N SER A 578 -14.46 -1.73 -77.39
CA SER A 578 -13.77 -0.46 -77.72
C SER A 578 -12.23 -0.59 -77.75
N GLY A 579 -11.67 -1.66 -77.17
CA GLY A 579 -10.22 -1.86 -77.02
C GLY A 579 -9.61 -0.99 -75.91
N GLY A 580 -10.41 -0.55 -74.94
CA GLY A 580 -10.00 0.43 -73.94
C GLY A 580 -11.14 1.35 -73.50
N ALA A 581 -10.77 2.49 -72.90
CA ALA A 581 -11.71 3.51 -72.40
C ALA A 581 -11.07 4.91 -72.44
N ILE A 582 -11.87 5.95 -72.20
CA ILE A 582 -11.40 7.34 -72.05
C ILE A 582 -12.03 7.93 -70.78
N PHE A 583 -11.20 8.49 -69.92
CA PHE A 583 -11.62 9.21 -68.71
C PHE A 583 -11.46 10.72 -68.92
N ALA A 584 -12.51 11.49 -68.65
CA ALA A 584 -12.40 12.92 -68.39
C ALA A 584 -11.95 13.11 -66.94
N VAL A 585 -10.70 13.56 -66.75
CA VAL A 585 -10.09 13.71 -65.41
C VAL A 585 -9.94 15.20 -65.11
N ALA A 586 -10.47 15.65 -63.96
CA ALA A 586 -10.53 17.05 -63.58
C ALA A 586 -9.96 17.31 -62.17
N LEU A 587 -9.49 18.54 -61.95
CA LEU A 587 -8.90 19.03 -60.70
C LEU A 587 -9.68 20.21 -60.10
N GLU A 588 -9.98 20.10 -58.81
CA GLU A 588 -10.37 21.22 -57.95
C GLU A 588 -9.17 21.71 -57.13
N GLU A 589 -9.00 23.04 -57.05
CA GLU A 589 -7.98 23.74 -56.24
C GLU A 589 -6.49 23.44 -56.58
N ASP A 590 -6.21 22.82 -57.73
CA ASP A 590 -4.87 22.62 -58.29
C ASP A 590 -4.89 22.80 -59.81
N THR A 591 -3.72 22.72 -60.46
CA THR A 591 -3.57 22.66 -61.92
C THR A 591 -2.65 21.52 -62.33
N PHE A 592 -2.95 20.86 -63.45
CA PHE A 592 -2.03 19.93 -64.08
C PHE A 592 -0.79 20.67 -64.60
N ASN A 593 0.37 20.03 -64.47
CA ASN A 593 1.61 20.51 -65.06
C ASN A 593 1.51 20.39 -66.59
N SER A 594 1.88 21.43 -67.34
CA SER A 594 1.84 21.44 -68.82
C SER A 594 2.76 20.39 -69.48
N ALA A 595 3.65 19.77 -68.71
CA ALA A 595 4.52 18.67 -69.16
C ALA A 595 4.06 17.27 -68.70
N ALA A 596 2.92 17.15 -68.02
CA ALA A 596 2.40 15.87 -67.54
C ALA A 596 2.08 14.91 -68.71
N GLY A 597 2.59 13.69 -68.63
CA GLY A 597 2.37 12.63 -69.62
C GLY A 597 1.95 11.31 -68.96
N THR A 598 1.85 10.24 -69.76
CA THR A 598 1.36 8.93 -69.31
C THR A 598 2.09 8.36 -68.08
N GLY A 599 3.40 8.62 -67.95
CA GLY A 599 4.20 8.18 -66.80
C GLY A 599 3.87 8.87 -65.46
N ASP A 600 3.21 10.04 -65.51
CA ASP A 600 2.82 10.82 -64.33
C ASP A 600 1.46 10.38 -63.75
N PHE A 601 0.80 9.41 -64.39
CA PHE A 601 -0.43 8.80 -63.92
C PHE A 601 -0.23 7.31 -63.60
N GLU A 602 -1.15 6.73 -62.84
CA GLU A 602 -1.13 5.32 -62.47
C GLU A 602 -2.57 4.79 -62.31
N LEU A 603 -2.81 3.60 -62.86
CA LEU A 603 -4.08 2.89 -62.78
C LEU A 603 -4.02 1.92 -61.60
N ASN A 604 -4.68 2.25 -60.50
CA ASN A 604 -4.73 1.40 -59.32
C ASN A 604 -5.81 0.33 -59.52
N HIS A 605 -5.49 -0.93 -59.23
CA HIS A 605 -6.38 -2.08 -59.39
C HIS A 605 -6.96 -2.23 -60.81
N ALA A 606 -6.24 -1.81 -61.85
CA ALA A 606 -6.66 -2.06 -63.23
C ALA A 606 -6.77 -3.59 -63.51
N PRO A 607 -7.73 -4.04 -64.34
CA PRO A 607 -7.75 -5.40 -64.85
C PRO A 607 -6.46 -5.69 -65.61
N GLN A 608 -6.10 -6.98 -65.67
CA GLN A 608 -4.92 -7.40 -66.43
C GLN A 608 -5.08 -6.98 -67.90
N GLY A 609 -4.01 -6.48 -68.51
CA GLY A 609 -4.03 -6.01 -69.90
C GLY A 609 -4.47 -4.55 -70.09
N MET A 610 -4.96 -3.87 -69.05
CA MET A 610 -5.29 -2.44 -69.11
C MET A 610 -4.04 -1.56 -68.90
N THR A 611 -3.76 -0.63 -69.80
CA THR A 611 -2.60 0.28 -69.72
C THR A 611 -2.95 1.70 -70.13
N ILE A 612 -2.16 2.70 -69.71
CA ILE A 612 -2.36 4.10 -70.12
C ILE A 612 -1.79 4.29 -71.53
N LEU A 613 -2.65 4.65 -72.47
CA LEU A 613 -2.30 4.87 -73.87
C LEU A 613 -1.81 6.31 -74.12
N ASP A 614 -2.58 7.31 -73.66
CA ASP A 614 -2.31 8.72 -73.91
C ASP A 614 -2.90 9.64 -72.83
N VAL A 615 -2.35 10.84 -72.69
CA VAL A 615 -2.84 11.91 -71.81
C VAL A 615 -2.90 13.21 -72.60
N LEU A 616 -4.11 13.70 -72.84
CA LEU A 616 -4.38 14.89 -73.66
C LEU A 616 -4.92 16.04 -72.80
N PRO A 617 -4.18 17.14 -72.62
CA PRO A 617 -4.64 18.28 -71.85
C PRO A 617 -5.75 19.07 -72.60
N LEU A 618 -6.84 19.36 -71.89
CA LEU A 618 -7.96 20.16 -72.37
C LEU A 618 -7.91 21.58 -71.82
N SER A 619 -7.61 21.71 -70.53
CA SER A 619 -7.44 22.96 -69.80
C SER A 619 -6.38 22.78 -68.71
N PRO A 620 -5.95 23.84 -68.00
CA PRO A 620 -5.05 23.69 -66.85
C PRO A 620 -5.58 22.78 -65.74
N ASN A 621 -6.89 22.51 -65.69
CA ASN A 621 -7.56 21.72 -64.67
C ASN A 621 -8.15 20.40 -65.21
N GLU A 622 -8.10 20.14 -66.52
CA GLU A 622 -8.80 19.02 -67.14
C GLU A 622 -7.97 18.34 -68.23
N ILE A 623 -7.99 17.01 -68.24
CA ILE A 623 -7.36 16.16 -69.26
C ILE A 623 -8.35 15.09 -69.75
N TRP A 624 -8.11 14.55 -70.93
CA TRP A 624 -8.53 13.19 -71.28
C TRP A 624 -7.38 12.22 -71.02
N LEU A 625 -7.65 11.17 -70.25
CA LEU A 625 -6.74 10.04 -70.06
C LEU A 625 -7.32 8.83 -70.81
N SER A 626 -6.64 8.42 -71.87
CA SER A 626 -7.02 7.27 -72.69
C SER A 626 -6.27 6.02 -72.21
N VAL A 627 -6.98 4.91 -72.11
CA VAL A 627 -6.43 3.60 -71.74
C VAL A 627 -6.65 2.59 -72.86
N ASP A 628 -5.69 1.70 -73.06
CA ASP A 628 -5.74 0.54 -73.96
C ASP A 628 -6.06 -0.71 -73.14
N TYR A 629 -6.72 -1.71 -73.74
CA TYR A 629 -7.06 -2.98 -73.10
C TYR A 629 -6.89 -4.15 -74.07
N ASP A 630 -5.99 -5.08 -73.72
CA ASP A 630 -5.61 -6.20 -74.60
C ASP A 630 -6.67 -7.33 -74.75
N GLY A 631 -7.76 -7.26 -73.98
CA GLY A 631 -8.84 -8.24 -73.99
C GLY A 631 -8.66 -9.42 -73.03
N THR A 632 -7.75 -9.35 -72.06
CA THR A 632 -7.55 -10.39 -71.03
C THR A 632 -8.74 -10.50 -70.06
N ASP A 633 -9.59 -11.51 -70.31
CA ASP A 633 -10.76 -11.95 -69.53
C ASP A 633 -10.62 -11.84 -67.99
N PHE A 634 -11.66 -11.30 -67.31
CA PHE A 634 -11.76 -11.26 -65.85
C PHE A 634 -13.19 -11.50 -65.30
N ASP A 635 -13.47 -12.72 -64.82
CA ASP A 635 -14.73 -13.16 -64.17
C ASP A 635 -15.16 -12.41 -62.86
N THR A 636 -14.62 -11.23 -62.48
CA THR A 636 -14.97 -10.58 -61.18
C THR A 636 -14.89 -9.05 -61.19
N ASP A 637 -15.97 -8.41 -60.72
CA ASP A 637 -16.10 -6.95 -60.53
C ASP A 637 -14.92 -6.31 -59.79
N ILE A 638 -14.31 -5.30 -60.41
CA ILE A 638 -13.26 -4.49 -59.80
C ILE A 638 -13.91 -3.25 -59.20
N THR A 639 -14.18 -3.30 -57.90
CA THR A 639 -14.91 -2.27 -57.15
C THR A 639 -14.04 -1.11 -56.67
N ASN A 640 -12.72 -1.19 -56.84
CA ASN A 640 -11.73 -0.25 -56.30
C ASN A 640 -10.74 0.28 -57.36
N PHE A 641 -11.14 0.25 -58.64
CA PHE A 641 -10.38 0.84 -59.72
C PHE A 641 -10.31 2.36 -59.55
N SER A 642 -9.14 2.95 -59.79
CA SER A 642 -8.97 4.39 -59.54
C SER A 642 -7.72 4.93 -60.22
N ILE A 643 -7.69 6.24 -60.50
CA ILE A 643 -6.57 6.91 -61.16
C ILE A 643 -5.80 7.73 -60.12
N THR A 644 -4.49 7.54 -60.06
CA THR A 644 -3.57 8.40 -59.30
C THR A 644 -2.90 9.38 -60.25
N ALA A 645 -3.01 10.68 -59.98
CA ALA A 645 -2.17 11.71 -60.56
C ALA A 645 -0.97 11.94 -59.62
N LYS A 646 0.23 11.56 -60.04
CA LYS A 646 1.45 11.63 -59.21
C LYS A 646 1.83 13.09 -58.96
N ALA A 647 2.67 13.32 -57.94
CA ALA A 647 3.26 14.62 -57.63
C ALA A 647 3.82 15.37 -58.86
N SER A 648 4.39 14.68 -59.84
CA SER A 648 4.92 15.27 -61.08
C SER A 648 3.85 15.76 -62.07
N ALA A 649 2.64 15.19 -62.02
CA ALA A 649 1.49 15.62 -62.82
C ALA A 649 0.89 16.96 -62.34
N LEU A 650 1.15 17.37 -61.10
CA LEU A 650 0.38 18.40 -60.39
C LEU A 650 1.26 19.60 -60.00
N THR A 651 0.71 20.81 -60.10
CA THR A 651 1.46 22.07 -59.89
C THR A 651 1.84 22.26 -58.43
N SER A 652 1.00 21.77 -57.51
CA SER A 652 1.30 21.64 -56.08
C SER A 652 2.49 20.74 -55.72
N GLY A 653 2.95 19.86 -56.63
CA GLY A 653 3.93 18.82 -56.32
C GLY A 653 3.44 17.73 -55.36
N ARG A 654 2.11 17.58 -55.17
CA ARG A 654 1.52 16.59 -54.24
C ARG A 654 0.50 15.70 -54.94
N THR A 655 0.75 14.39 -54.94
CA THR A 655 -0.11 13.33 -55.49
C THR A 655 -1.58 13.46 -55.07
N LEU A 656 -2.50 13.16 -55.99
CA LEU A 656 -3.93 12.97 -55.72
C LEU A 656 -4.43 11.66 -56.33
N LYS A 657 -5.50 11.11 -55.77
CA LYS A 657 -6.18 9.88 -56.23
C LYS A 657 -7.66 10.19 -56.45
N THR A 658 -8.27 9.62 -57.49
CA THR A 658 -9.72 9.65 -57.66
C THR A 658 -10.44 8.87 -56.56
N ALA A 659 -11.75 9.09 -56.46
CA ALA A 659 -12.63 8.10 -55.85
C ALA A 659 -12.49 6.74 -56.57
N ASP A 660 -12.86 5.68 -55.86
CA ASP A 660 -12.95 4.33 -56.42
C ASP A 660 -14.14 4.23 -57.39
N MET A 661 -13.90 3.61 -58.53
CA MET A 661 -14.84 3.36 -59.62
C MET A 661 -15.05 1.85 -59.78
N LEU A 662 -16.23 1.46 -60.27
CA LEU A 662 -16.56 0.07 -60.59
C LEU A 662 -16.19 -0.22 -62.05
N ILE A 663 -15.42 -1.29 -62.27
CA ILE A 663 -15.37 -1.98 -63.56
C ILE A 663 -16.20 -3.25 -63.39
N ALA A 664 -17.34 -3.35 -64.06
CA ALA A 664 -18.19 -4.55 -63.98
C ALA A 664 -17.66 -5.66 -64.89
N ALA A 665 -17.54 -6.87 -64.36
CA ALA A 665 -17.13 -8.06 -65.10
C ALA A 665 -18.30 -8.73 -65.82
N THR A 666 -18.01 -9.44 -66.91
CA THR A 666 -18.98 -10.32 -67.59
C THR A 666 -18.71 -11.76 -67.19
N ASP A 667 -19.44 -12.25 -66.18
CA ASP A 667 -19.32 -13.62 -65.65
C ASP A 667 -19.69 -14.70 -66.72
N GLU A 668 -18.70 -15.39 -67.30
CA GLU A 668 -18.90 -16.39 -68.38
C GLU A 668 -18.61 -17.84 -67.93
N LEU A 669 -19.35 -18.83 -68.47
CA LEU A 669 -19.08 -20.27 -68.25
C LEU A 669 -18.16 -20.82 -69.37
N GLU A 670 -16.86 -20.65 -69.18
CA GLU A 670 -15.82 -20.92 -70.18
C GLU A 670 -15.21 -22.34 -70.07
N ILE A 671 -14.65 -22.86 -71.17
CA ILE A 671 -14.03 -24.20 -71.25
C ILE A 671 -12.51 -24.07 -71.21
N THR A 672 -11.92 -24.27 -70.05
CA THR A 672 -10.48 -24.10 -69.81
C THR A 672 -9.61 -25.24 -70.37
N SER A 673 -10.14 -26.46 -70.54
CA SER A 673 -9.41 -27.54 -71.23
C SER A 673 -10.27 -28.69 -71.76
N LEU A 674 -9.70 -29.44 -72.72
CA LEU A 674 -10.31 -30.59 -73.39
C LEU A 674 -9.36 -31.80 -73.36
N SER A 675 -9.88 -32.99 -73.06
CA SER A 675 -9.16 -34.27 -73.17
C SER A 675 -9.98 -35.31 -73.94
N PRO A 676 -9.47 -35.91 -75.04
CA PRO A 676 -8.21 -35.62 -75.70
C PRO A 676 -8.14 -34.15 -76.14
N ALA A 677 -6.94 -33.56 -76.16
CA ALA A 677 -6.76 -32.19 -76.65
C ALA A 677 -7.28 -32.05 -78.09
N ASN A 678 -7.69 -30.84 -78.49
CA ASN A 678 -8.09 -30.60 -79.88
C ASN A 678 -6.96 -31.00 -80.85
N GLN A 679 -7.30 -31.73 -81.90
CA GLN A 679 -6.40 -32.32 -82.91
C GLN A 679 -5.54 -33.50 -82.41
N ALA A 680 -5.86 -34.13 -81.27
CA ALA A 680 -5.15 -35.31 -80.78
C ALA A 680 -5.22 -36.49 -81.77
N ILE A 681 -4.12 -37.24 -81.92
CA ILE A 681 -4.02 -38.44 -82.76
C ILE A 681 -3.72 -39.69 -81.92
N ASN A 682 -3.98 -40.88 -82.49
CA ASN A 682 -3.80 -42.18 -81.83
C ASN A 682 -4.56 -42.33 -80.49
N THR A 683 -5.75 -41.73 -80.37
CA THR A 683 -6.58 -41.86 -79.16
C THR A 683 -7.18 -43.26 -79.04
N ASN A 684 -7.56 -43.66 -77.83
CA ASN A 684 -8.26 -44.94 -77.64
C ASN A 684 -9.64 -44.91 -78.33
N LYS A 685 -10.05 -46.01 -78.96
CA LYS A 685 -11.38 -46.17 -79.58
C LYS A 685 -12.53 -46.29 -78.57
N ASN A 686 -12.19 -46.58 -77.31
CA ASN A 686 -13.04 -46.42 -76.15
C ASN A 686 -12.36 -45.39 -75.24
N LEU A 687 -12.91 -44.18 -75.14
CA LEU A 687 -12.30 -43.07 -74.44
C LEU A 687 -13.32 -42.29 -73.61
N THR A 688 -12.81 -41.51 -72.67
CA THR A 688 -13.55 -40.44 -72.01
C THR A 688 -13.24 -39.13 -72.73
N LEU A 689 -14.28 -38.40 -73.14
CA LEU A 689 -14.20 -37.00 -73.54
C LEU A 689 -14.38 -36.14 -72.28
N SER A 690 -13.32 -35.51 -71.81
CA SER A 690 -13.35 -34.62 -70.65
C SER A 690 -13.36 -33.15 -71.12
N LEU A 691 -14.33 -32.38 -70.64
CA LEU A 691 -14.38 -30.92 -70.78
C LEU A 691 -14.25 -30.32 -69.38
N THR A 692 -13.23 -29.50 -69.13
CA THR A 692 -13.07 -28.78 -67.86
C THR A 692 -13.43 -27.33 -68.06
N PHE A 693 -14.20 -26.78 -67.13
CA PHE A 693 -14.68 -25.40 -67.14
C PHE A 693 -13.97 -24.53 -66.08
N ASN A 694 -14.14 -23.21 -66.12
CA ASN A 694 -13.65 -22.30 -65.07
C ASN A 694 -14.32 -22.56 -63.70
N ARG A 695 -15.54 -23.09 -63.68
CA ARG A 695 -16.37 -23.32 -62.48
C ARG A 695 -17.08 -24.70 -62.47
N PRO A 696 -17.65 -25.15 -61.33
CA PRO A 696 -18.36 -26.43 -61.23
C PRO A 696 -19.54 -26.53 -62.19
N VAL A 697 -19.71 -27.68 -62.85
CA VAL A 697 -20.58 -27.79 -64.02
C VAL A 697 -21.56 -28.97 -63.93
N THR A 698 -22.73 -28.80 -64.53
CA THR A 698 -23.82 -29.79 -64.65
C THR A 698 -24.41 -29.79 -66.06
N ALA A 699 -25.11 -30.87 -66.42
CA ALA A 699 -25.87 -30.93 -67.67
C ALA A 699 -27.18 -30.13 -67.57
N ALA A 700 -27.56 -29.45 -68.65
CA ALA A 700 -28.94 -29.04 -68.86
C ALA A 700 -29.81 -30.23 -69.32
N ALA A 701 -31.06 -30.27 -68.85
CA ALA A 701 -31.96 -31.39 -69.11
C ALA A 701 -32.30 -31.50 -70.62
N GLY A 702 -32.24 -32.73 -71.15
CA GLY A 702 -32.58 -33.02 -72.55
C GLY A 702 -31.50 -32.70 -73.58
N GLN A 703 -30.33 -32.21 -73.17
CA GLN A 703 -29.22 -31.85 -74.06
C GLN A 703 -28.31 -33.04 -74.38
N THR A 704 -27.64 -33.01 -75.54
CA THR A 704 -26.76 -34.07 -76.02
C THR A 704 -25.40 -33.54 -76.47
N LEU A 705 -24.35 -34.33 -76.21
CA LEU A 705 -23.06 -34.20 -76.87
C LEU A 705 -22.96 -35.26 -77.96
N THR A 706 -22.61 -34.85 -79.17
CA THR A 706 -22.59 -35.73 -80.34
C THR A 706 -21.20 -35.73 -80.99
N VAL A 707 -20.70 -36.94 -81.25
CA VAL A 707 -19.43 -37.21 -81.93
C VAL A 707 -19.73 -37.65 -83.36
N TYR A 708 -19.12 -36.98 -84.32
CA TYR A 708 -19.30 -37.19 -85.75
C TYR A 708 -18.00 -37.70 -86.38
N LYS A 709 -18.11 -38.57 -87.40
CA LYS A 709 -16.95 -38.88 -88.26
C LYS A 709 -16.61 -37.66 -89.11
N ALA A 710 -15.33 -37.29 -89.13
CA ALA A 710 -14.86 -36.14 -89.91
C ALA A 710 -14.90 -36.37 -91.44
N SER A 711 -14.98 -37.62 -91.89
CA SER A 711 -14.95 -37.99 -93.31
C SER A 711 -16.28 -37.81 -94.05
N ASP A 712 -17.41 -37.95 -93.36
CA ASP A 712 -18.75 -38.04 -93.97
C ASP A 712 -19.87 -37.40 -93.13
N ASP A 713 -19.54 -36.72 -92.03
CA ASP A 713 -20.47 -36.14 -91.05
C ASP A 713 -21.48 -37.14 -90.46
N THR A 714 -21.25 -38.45 -90.56
CA THR A 714 -22.13 -39.44 -89.92
C THR A 714 -21.93 -39.44 -88.41
N VAL A 715 -23.04 -39.54 -87.66
CA VAL A 715 -22.99 -39.63 -86.19
C VAL A 715 -22.32 -40.94 -85.79
N ALA A 716 -21.18 -40.85 -85.11
CA ALA A 716 -20.46 -41.98 -84.55
C ALA A 716 -21.00 -42.35 -83.16
N ALA A 717 -21.34 -41.35 -82.35
CA ALA A 717 -22.01 -41.51 -81.06
C ALA A 717 -22.83 -40.25 -80.75
N SER A 718 -23.99 -40.41 -80.10
CA SER A 718 -24.71 -39.31 -79.46
C SER A 718 -25.02 -39.72 -78.02
N ILE A 719 -24.66 -38.85 -77.08
CA ILE A 719 -24.73 -39.11 -75.64
C ILE A 719 -25.62 -38.05 -75.01
N ALA A 720 -26.71 -38.48 -74.38
CA ALA A 720 -27.53 -37.61 -73.56
C ALA A 720 -26.74 -37.21 -72.31
N LEU A 721 -26.63 -35.91 -72.04
CA LEU A 721 -25.77 -35.39 -70.98
C LEU A 721 -26.28 -35.71 -69.56
N ASN A 722 -27.52 -36.22 -69.47
CA ASN A 722 -28.14 -36.72 -68.26
C ASN A 722 -28.10 -38.26 -68.11
N ASP A 723 -27.33 -39.00 -68.93
CA ASP A 723 -27.13 -40.45 -68.78
C ASP A 723 -26.00 -40.73 -67.76
N PRO A 724 -26.29 -41.08 -66.49
CA PRO A 724 -25.27 -41.26 -65.46
C PRO A 724 -24.40 -42.50 -65.68
N SER A 725 -24.75 -43.38 -66.63
CA SER A 725 -23.91 -44.52 -67.00
C SER A 725 -22.79 -44.14 -67.96
N LYS A 726 -22.88 -42.96 -68.59
CA LYS A 726 -21.90 -42.45 -69.57
C LYS A 726 -21.35 -41.08 -69.23
N VAL A 727 -22.07 -40.26 -68.48
CA VAL A 727 -21.65 -38.90 -68.13
C VAL A 727 -21.48 -38.78 -66.63
N THR A 728 -20.26 -38.43 -66.20
CA THR A 728 -19.96 -38.12 -64.81
C THR A 728 -19.43 -36.70 -64.69
N PHE A 729 -19.83 -36.01 -63.62
CA PHE A 729 -19.37 -34.66 -63.30
C PHE A 729 -18.42 -34.73 -62.11
N SER A 730 -17.25 -34.14 -62.24
CA SER A 730 -16.20 -34.09 -61.22
C SER A 730 -15.80 -32.63 -61.02
N ALA A 731 -16.52 -31.94 -60.12
CA ALA A 731 -16.46 -30.49 -59.95
C ALA A 731 -16.62 -29.75 -61.30
N ASN A 732 -15.54 -29.16 -61.82
CA ASN A 732 -15.53 -28.40 -63.06
C ASN A 732 -15.46 -29.26 -64.33
N THR A 733 -15.26 -30.57 -64.21
CA THR A 733 -15.04 -31.46 -65.38
C THR A 733 -16.26 -32.32 -65.69
N ALA A 734 -16.79 -32.17 -66.90
CA ALA A 734 -17.76 -33.08 -67.50
C ALA A 734 -17.02 -34.21 -68.24
N ASN A 735 -17.19 -35.45 -67.81
CA ASN A 735 -16.55 -36.64 -68.39
C ASN A 735 -17.58 -37.48 -69.13
N VAL A 736 -17.49 -37.55 -70.47
CA VAL A 736 -18.43 -38.24 -71.34
C VAL A 736 -17.77 -39.48 -71.96
N GLN A 737 -18.21 -40.67 -71.54
CA GLN A 737 -17.73 -41.95 -72.04
C GLN A 737 -18.24 -42.23 -73.46
N VAL A 738 -17.31 -42.48 -74.37
CA VAL A 738 -17.56 -42.80 -75.79
C VAL A 738 -16.85 -44.11 -76.12
N ALA A 739 -17.62 -45.09 -76.58
CA ALA A 739 -17.13 -46.43 -76.89
C ALA A 739 -17.60 -46.91 -78.26
N GLY A 740 -16.90 -47.88 -78.84
CA GLY A 740 -17.25 -48.47 -80.13
C GLY A 740 -16.84 -47.63 -81.35
N LEU A 741 -15.92 -46.67 -81.20
CA LEU A 741 -15.37 -45.95 -82.34
C LEU A 741 -14.56 -46.91 -83.25
N SER A 742 -14.52 -46.58 -84.53
CA SER A 742 -13.66 -47.28 -85.49
C SER A 742 -12.21 -46.86 -85.25
N GLY A 743 -11.26 -47.79 -85.37
CA GLY A 743 -9.83 -47.48 -85.31
C GLY A 743 -9.36 -46.66 -86.52
N ALA A 744 -8.21 -46.00 -86.39
CA ALA A 744 -7.60 -45.17 -87.44
C ALA A 744 -8.57 -44.16 -88.11
N THR A 745 -9.53 -43.62 -87.35
CA THR A 745 -10.63 -42.77 -87.86
C THR A 745 -10.64 -41.42 -87.16
N ALA A 746 -10.86 -40.35 -87.93
CA ALA A 746 -10.95 -38.98 -87.41
C ALA A 746 -12.39 -38.59 -87.06
N TYR A 747 -12.55 -37.84 -85.97
CA TYR A 747 -13.82 -37.43 -85.38
C TYR A 747 -13.81 -35.96 -84.96
N TYR A 748 -15.00 -35.35 -84.87
CA TYR A 748 -15.21 -34.06 -84.21
C TYR A 748 -16.41 -34.10 -83.26
N VAL A 749 -16.44 -33.18 -82.29
CA VAL A 749 -17.46 -33.12 -81.22
C VAL A 749 -18.31 -31.86 -81.36
N LYS A 750 -19.61 -31.95 -81.04
CA LYS A 750 -20.53 -30.79 -80.94
C LYS A 750 -21.53 -30.93 -79.80
N PHE A 751 -21.95 -29.78 -79.28
CA PHE A 751 -23.09 -29.61 -78.36
C PHE A 751 -23.62 -28.15 -78.44
N ALA A 752 -24.89 -27.93 -78.11
CA ALA A 752 -25.53 -26.62 -78.20
C ALA A 752 -25.08 -25.64 -77.09
N ALA A 753 -25.27 -24.33 -77.29
CA ALA A 753 -25.21 -23.35 -76.20
C ALA A 753 -26.18 -23.74 -75.07
N GLY A 754 -25.76 -23.56 -73.82
CA GLY A 754 -26.48 -24.00 -72.62
C GLY A 754 -26.59 -25.51 -72.43
N SER A 755 -25.83 -26.35 -73.16
CA SER A 755 -25.78 -27.80 -72.86
C SER A 755 -25.21 -28.10 -71.48
N PHE A 756 -24.27 -27.25 -71.05
CA PHE A 756 -23.68 -27.26 -69.73
C PHE A 756 -24.04 -25.96 -69.00
N LYS A 757 -24.19 -26.06 -67.68
CA LYS A 757 -24.49 -24.92 -66.80
C LYS A 757 -23.89 -25.10 -65.42
N ASP A 758 -23.63 -24.02 -64.72
CA ASP A 758 -23.18 -24.07 -63.32
C ASP A 758 -24.35 -24.35 -62.34
N SER A 759 -24.10 -24.22 -61.04
CA SER A 759 -25.15 -24.38 -60.00
C SER A 759 -26.20 -23.26 -60.00
N ASN A 760 -25.85 -22.08 -60.51
CA ASN A 760 -26.69 -20.88 -60.50
C ASN A 760 -27.55 -20.78 -61.78
N GLY A 761 -27.18 -21.51 -62.83
CA GLY A 761 -27.87 -21.56 -64.12
C GLY A 761 -27.15 -20.81 -65.24
N LEU A 762 -25.95 -20.27 -65.01
CA LEU A 762 -25.12 -19.66 -66.04
C LEU A 762 -24.78 -20.70 -67.11
N ALA A 763 -24.91 -20.33 -68.39
CA ALA A 763 -24.97 -21.27 -69.51
C ALA A 763 -23.70 -21.23 -70.38
N SER A 764 -23.15 -22.39 -70.74
CA SER A 764 -21.96 -22.48 -71.59
C SER A 764 -22.24 -21.98 -73.01
N THR A 765 -21.30 -21.28 -73.64
CA THR A 765 -21.43 -20.72 -75.01
C THR A 765 -21.64 -21.79 -76.11
N GLY A 766 -21.23 -23.04 -75.87
CA GLY A 766 -21.51 -24.18 -76.76
C GLY A 766 -20.43 -24.47 -77.81
N MET A 767 -20.54 -25.61 -78.50
CA MET A 767 -19.57 -26.06 -79.49
C MET A 767 -20.26 -26.45 -80.80
N SER A 768 -20.30 -25.49 -81.73
CA SER A 768 -21.10 -25.56 -82.97
C SER A 768 -20.27 -25.77 -84.24
N SER A 769 -18.97 -25.44 -84.23
CA SER A 769 -18.05 -25.62 -85.36
C SER A 769 -17.43 -27.03 -85.37
N LYS A 770 -17.08 -27.52 -86.57
CA LYS A 770 -16.39 -28.81 -86.75
C LYS A 770 -14.90 -28.77 -86.37
N THR A 771 -14.33 -27.58 -86.15
CA THR A 771 -12.90 -27.38 -85.87
C THR A 771 -12.58 -27.14 -84.39
N GLN A 772 -13.60 -26.90 -83.55
CA GLN A 772 -13.41 -26.56 -82.13
C GLN A 772 -12.85 -27.74 -81.32
N TRP A 773 -13.30 -28.97 -81.60
CA TRP A 773 -12.75 -30.17 -80.96
C TRP A 773 -12.75 -31.36 -81.90
N THR A 774 -11.55 -31.84 -82.22
CA THR A 774 -11.28 -32.93 -83.16
C THR A 774 -10.28 -33.93 -82.57
N PHE A 775 -10.34 -35.21 -82.97
CA PHE A 775 -9.34 -36.23 -82.61
C PHE A 775 -9.34 -37.42 -83.59
N THR A 776 -8.30 -38.27 -83.56
CA THR A 776 -8.17 -39.48 -84.41
C THR A 776 -7.77 -40.71 -83.58
N THR A 777 -8.45 -41.84 -83.79
CA THR A 777 -8.25 -43.09 -83.02
C THR A 777 -7.07 -43.96 -83.49
N ALA A 778 -6.55 -44.82 -82.61
CA ALA A 778 -5.46 -45.79 -82.87
C ALA A 778 -5.92 -47.09 -83.57
N ALA A 779 -4.98 -48.02 -83.83
CA ALA A 779 -5.17 -49.34 -84.44
C ALA A 779 -5.11 -50.52 -83.42
N ASP A 780 -5.36 -51.77 -83.87
CA ASP A 780 -5.49 -53.00 -83.04
C ASP A 780 -4.18 -53.82 -82.86
N ALA A 781 -4.10 -54.76 -81.88
CA ALA A 781 -2.84 -55.37 -81.35
C ALA A 781 -2.81 -56.96 -81.17
N PRO A 782 -1.62 -57.63 -81.00
CA PRO A 782 -1.42 -59.12 -81.01
C PRO A 782 -1.18 -59.86 -79.63
N SER A 783 -0.82 -61.18 -79.61
CA SER A 783 -0.89 -62.14 -78.44
C SER A 783 0.37 -63.00 -78.07
N PHE A 784 0.35 -63.78 -76.95
CA PHE A 784 1.53 -64.38 -76.22
C PHE A 784 1.43 -65.87 -75.74
N THR A 785 2.53 -66.49 -75.26
CA THR A 785 2.59 -67.84 -74.58
C THR A 785 3.44 -67.87 -73.27
N THR A 786 3.28 -68.89 -72.40
CA THR A 786 3.85 -68.95 -71.02
C THR A 786 4.54 -70.28 -70.61
N SER A 787 5.42 -70.27 -69.59
CA SER A 787 6.26 -71.42 -69.17
C SER A 787 6.37 -71.70 -67.64
N PRO A 788 6.39 -72.99 -67.19
CA PRO A 788 6.61 -73.40 -65.80
C PRO A 788 8.07 -73.37 -65.31
N VAL A 789 9.04 -73.33 -66.23
CA VAL A 789 10.46 -73.07 -65.90
C VAL A 789 10.80 -71.68 -66.43
N TYR A 790 11.34 -70.84 -65.57
CA TYR A 790 11.52 -69.41 -65.86
C TYR A 790 12.68 -68.82 -65.07
N ILE A 791 13.21 -67.70 -65.56
CA ILE A 791 14.19 -66.89 -64.86
C ILE A 791 13.45 -66.19 -63.71
N ALA A 792 13.84 -66.49 -62.49
CA ALA A 792 13.28 -65.94 -61.26
C ALA A 792 13.98 -64.62 -60.92
N GLU A 793 15.32 -64.60 -60.98
CA GLU A 793 16.11 -63.42 -60.69
C GLU A 793 17.30 -63.28 -61.67
N PHE A 794 17.71 -62.04 -61.92
CA PHE A 794 18.90 -61.74 -62.73
C PHE A 794 19.66 -60.53 -62.17
N LEU A 795 20.93 -60.75 -61.85
CA LEU A 795 21.88 -59.77 -61.33
C LEU A 795 22.94 -59.46 -62.39
N LEU A 796 23.16 -58.17 -62.65
CA LEU A 796 24.21 -57.66 -63.54
C LEU A 796 24.83 -56.42 -62.90
N GLU A 797 26.00 -56.54 -62.28
CA GLU A 797 26.68 -55.38 -61.70
C GLU A 797 27.54 -54.65 -62.74
N ASN A 798 28.44 -55.39 -63.40
CA ASN A 798 29.41 -54.91 -64.40
C ASN A 798 29.90 -56.10 -65.22
N GLY A 799 29.53 -56.21 -66.51
CA GLY A 799 30.12 -57.14 -67.50
C GLY A 799 30.17 -58.62 -67.08
N ASN A 800 31.18 -58.97 -66.29
CA ASN A 800 31.50 -60.33 -65.84
C ASN A 800 31.18 -60.56 -64.34
N ARG A 801 30.54 -59.61 -63.65
CA ARG A 801 29.90 -59.83 -62.34
C ARG A 801 28.39 -59.92 -62.55
N SER A 802 27.97 -61.13 -62.91
CA SER A 802 26.60 -61.47 -63.28
C SER A 802 26.18 -62.77 -62.60
N ALA A 803 24.90 -62.88 -62.25
CA ALA A 803 24.30 -64.13 -61.76
C ALA A 803 22.86 -64.24 -62.25
N VAL A 804 22.41 -65.46 -62.51
CA VAL A 804 21.00 -65.76 -62.86
C VAL A 804 20.48 -66.84 -61.94
N GLU A 805 19.25 -66.67 -61.51
CA GLU A 805 18.51 -67.69 -60.77
C GLU A 805 17.32 -68.16 -61.60
N ILE A 806 17.28 -69.47 -61.86
CA ILE A 806 16.21 -70.12 -62.62
C ILE A 806 15.40 -70.96 -61.65
N TYR A 807 14.10 -70.69 -61.55
CA TYR A 807 13.17 -71.53 -60.82
C TYR A 807 12.51 -72.54 -61.75
N SER A 808 12.32 -73.77 -61.25
CA SER A 808 11.58 -74.81 -61.95
C SER A 808 10.58 -75.49 -61.03
N ASN A 809 9.31 -75.56 -61.45
CA ASN A 809 8.32 -76.49 -60.90
C ASN A 809 7.95 -77.62 -61.90
N SER A 810 8.71 -77.78 -62.98
CA SER A 810 8.48 -78.80 -64.00
C SER A 810 9.06 -80.16 -63.60
N SER A 811 8.35 -81.25 -63.89
CA SER A 811 8.89 -82.61 -63.79
C SER A 811 9.73 -83.03 -65.00
N ASP A 812 9.56 -82.35 -66.14
CA ASP A 812 10.43 -82.49 -67.31
C ASP A 812 11.38 -81.29 -67.39
N LEU A 813 12.66 -81.58 -67.14
CA LEU A 813 13.78 -80.64 -67.09
C LEU A 813 14.75 -80.84 -68.27
N THR A 814 14.39 -81.69 -69.23
CA THR A 814 15.26 -81.97 -70.38
C THR A 814 15.10 -80.91 -71.47
N GLY A 815 16.19 -80.66 -72.21
CA GLY A 815 16.18 -79.77 -73.37
C GLY A 815 16.08 -78.27 -73.05
N TYR A 816 16.34 -77.85 -71.81
CA TYR A 816 16.48 -76.43 -71.46
C TYR A 816 17.91 -75.94 -71.64
N SER A 817 18.06 -74.74 -72.20
CA SER A 817 19.30 -73.98 -72.21
C SER A 817 19.03 -72.49 -72.03
N LEU A 818 19.95 -71.81 -71.37
CA LEU A 818 19.93 -70.36 -71.18
C LEU A 818 20.78 -69.73 -72.27
N PHE A 819 20.17 -68.86 -73.07
CA PHE A 819 20.89 -68.04 -74.03
C PHE A 819 21.18 -66.68 -73.41
N VAL A 820 22.47 -66.38 -73.24
CA VAL A 820 22.97 -65.09 -72.80
C VAL A 820 23.25 -64.23 -74.03
N TYR A 821 22.60 -63.08 -74.11
CA TYR A 821 22.74 -62.14 -75.21
C TYR A 821 23.55 -60.93 -74.73
N GLY A 822 24.53 -60.50 -75.52
CA GLY A 822 25.40 -59.38 -75.16
C GLY A 822 25.87 -58.58 -76.37
N ARG A 823 26.63 -57.51 -76.08
CA ARG A 823 27.35 -56.73 -77.09
C ARG A 823 28.79 -56.48 -76.69
N GLN A 824 29.71 -56.58 -77.65
CA GLN A 824 31.10 -56.15 -77.45
C GLN A 824 31.15 -54.63 -77.20
N THR A 825 31.75 -54.21 -76.08
CA THR A 825 31.86 -52.82 -75.64
C THR A 825 32.72 -51.96 -76.56
N THR A 826 33.61 -52.56 -77.34
CA THR A 826 34.55 -51.87 -78.24
C THR A 826 33.96 -51.52 -79.61
N ASN A 827 32.97 -52.27 -80.10
CA ASN A 827 32.45 -52.14 -81.48
C ASN A 827 30.93 -52.34 -81.62
N GLY A 828 30.22 -52.65 -80.51
CA GLY A 828 28.78 -52.89 -80.49
C GLY A 828 28.32 -54.19 -81.14
N GLN A 829 29.23 -55.08 -81.57
CA GLN A 829 28.89 -56.35 -82.22
C GLN A 829 28.10 -57.25 -81.29
N TYR A 830 27.09 -57.90 -81.86
CA TYR A 830 26.19 -58.81 -81.15
C TYR A 830 26.89 -60.12 -80.79
N TYR A 831 26.57 -60.62 -79.60
CA TYR A 831 27.08 -61.87 -79.05
C TYR A 831 25.94 -62.71 -78.45
N GLU A 832 25.98 -64.03 -78.65
CA GLU A 832 25.07 -65.01 -78.07
C GLU A 832 25.89 -66.18 -77.52
N HIS A 833 25.64 -66.57 -76.27
CA HIS A 833 26.21 -67.76 -75.64
C HIS A 833 25.10 -68.70 -75.18
N GLU A 834 25.25 -69.99 -75.42
CA GLU A 834 24.33 -71.02 -74.89
C GLU A 834 24.97 -71.71 -73.69
N ILE A 835 24.37 -71.51 -72.51
CA ILE A 835 24.68 -72.26 -71.29
C ILE A 835 23.69 -73.42 -71.21
N ALA A 836 24.20 -74.66 -71.31
CA ALA A 836 23.38 -75.86 -71.13
C ALA A 836 22.99 -76.01 -69.65
N LEU A 837 21.76 -76.47 -69.37
CA LEU A 837 21.22 -76.52 -68.00
C LEU A 837 20.99 -77.96 -67.46
N PRO A 838 21.99 -78.86 -67.44
CA PRO A 838 21.79 -80.25 -67.02
C PRO A 838 21.53 -80.42 -65.51
N MET A 839 21.80 -79.41 -64.69
CA MET A 839 21.63 -79.42 -63.22
C MET A 839 20.32 -78.78 -62.72
N LEU A 840 19.34 -78.51 -63.59
CA LEU A 840 18.01 -78.07 -63.14
C LEU A 840 17.41 -79.11 -62.18
N THR A 841 16.86 -78.64 -61.06
CA THR A 841 16.19 -79.47 -60.05
C THR A 841 14.68 -79.28 -60.09
N GLN A 842 13.91 -80.34 -59.85
CA GLN A 842 12.45 -80.25 -59.78
C GLN A 842 12.05 -79.55 -58.48
N ASN A 843 11.20 -78.52 -58.57
CA ASN A 843 10.74 -77.71 -57.44
C ASN A 843 11.90 -77.05 -56.67
N GLY A 844 12.89 -76.52 -57.40
CA GLY A 844 14.10 -75.95 -56.83
C GLY A 844 14.67 -74.78 -57.63
N LEU A 845 15.58 -74.04 -56.99
CA LEU A 845 16.33 -72.94 -57.58
C LEU A 845 17.66 -73.44 -58.14
N THR A 846 17.98 -73.02 -59.35
CA THR A 846 19.27 -73.24 -60.00
C THR A 846 19.95 -71.89 -60.22
N ILE A 847 20.94 -71.60 -59.39
CA ILE A 847 21.76 -70.39 -59.42
C ILE A 847 23.00 -70.67 -60.26
N ILE A 848 23.25 -69.82 -61.26
CA ILE A 848 24.47 -69.83 -62.06
C ILE A 848 25.13 -68.47 -61.91
N ILE A 849 26.42 -68.45 -61.61
CA ILE A 849 27.23 -67.23 -61.48
C ILE A 849 28.27 -67.17 -62.59
N ASP A 850 28.67 -65.95 -62.98
CA ASP A 850 29.80 -65.79 -63.88
C ASP A 850 31.12 -66.21 -63.19
N THR A 851 31.96 -66.97 -63.88
CA THR A 851 33.29 -67.41 -63.38
C THR A 851 34.22 -66.29 -62.87
N ALA A 852 33.97 -65.02 -63.18
CA ALA A 852 34.74 -63.89 -62.66
C ALA A 852 34.16 -63.27 -61.36
N PHE A 853 33.02 -63.76 -60.87
CA PHE A 853 32.34 -63.25 -59.67
C PHE A 853 32.82 -63.93 -58.38
N TYR A 854 34.14 -63.94 -58.15
CA TYR A 854 34.79 -64.73 -57.09
C TYR A 854 34.35 -64.42 -55.65
N ASP A 855 33.87 -63.21 -55.39
CA ASP A 855 33.37 -62.74 -54.09
C ASP A 855 31.83 -62.73 -54.00
N TYR A 856 31.15 -63.45 -54.89
CA TYR A 856 29.68 -63.60 -54.90
C TYR A 856 29.12 -64.03 -53.53
N MET A 857 29.77 -65.00 -52.87
CA MET A 857 29.36 -65.49 -51.55
C MET A 857 29.65 -64.51 -50.40
N ASP A 858 30.54 -63.54 -50.61
CA ASP A 858 30.90 -62.55 -49.60
C ASP A 858 29.93 -61.35 -49.59
N ILE A 859 29.19 -61.12 -50.69
CA ILE A 859 28.34 -59.93 -50.88
C ILE A 859 26.86 -60.22 -51.16
N THR A 860 26.49 -61.44 -51.56
CA THR A 860 25.08 -61.84 -51.75
C THR A 860 24.55 -62.56 -50.50
N SER A 861 23.23 -62.75 -50.45
CA SER A 861 22.60 -63.56 -49.39
C SER A 861 22.70 -65.08 -49.64
N ALA A 862 23.31 -65.50 -50.75
CA ALA A 862 23.29 -66.90 -51.19
C ALA A 862 24.22 -67.80 -50.36
N TYR A 863 23.71 -68.93 -49.87
CA TYR A 863 24.52 -69.96 -49.20
C TYR A 863 25.13 -70.99 -50.14
N TYR A 864 24.68 -71.04 -51.40
CA TYR A 864 25.15 -71.95 -52.44
C TYR A 864 24.96 -71.32 -53.82
N PHE A 865 25.68 -71.84 -54.81
CA PHE A 865 25.34 -71.75 -56.23
C PHE A 865 25.46 -73.15 -56.84
N ASN A 866 24.79 -73.41 -57.96
CA ASN A 866 24.78 -74.75 -58.57
C ASN A 866 25.91 -74.93 -59.58
N TYR A 867 26.29 -73.85 -60.26
CA TYR A 867 27.21 -73.88 -61.39
C TYR A 867 27.91 -72.53 -61.57
N GLU A 868 29.17 -72.54 -62.00
CA GLU A 868 29.87 -71.36 -62.52
C GLU A 868 30.08 -71.57 -64.02
N ASP A 869 29.69 -70.60 -64.84
CA ASP A 869 29.98 -70.60 -66.27
C ASP A 869 30.20 -69.18 -66.77
N LYS A 870 30.79 -69.01 -67.95
CA LYS A 870 31.07 -67.69 -68.51
C LYS A 870 29.85 -67.11 -69.19
N PHE A 871 29.22 -66.11 -68.57
CA PHE A 871 28.15 -65.34 -69.22
C PHE A 871 28.76 -64.46 -70.32
N SER A 872 30.05 -64.11 -70.17
CA SER A 872 30.89 -63.56 -71.23
C SER A 872 32.19 -64.35 -71.43
N PRO A 873 32.56 -64.72 -72.67
CA PRO A 873 33.84 -65.38 -72.96
C PRO A 873 35.05 -64.44 -72.85
N GLU A 874 34.84 -63.13 -73.06
CA GLU A 874 35.87 -62.08 -73.13
C GLU A 874 35.55 -60.91 -72.20
N TRP A 875 36.56 -60.19 -71.70
CA TRP A 875 36.39 -59.10 -70.73
C TRP A 875 35.67 -57.85 -71.27
N ASN A 876 35.29 -57.85 -72.55
CA ASN A 876 34.76 -56.71 -73.30
C ASN A 876 33.34 -56.94 -73.82
N ILE A 877 32.52 -57.83 -73.25
CA ILE A 877 31.10 -57.97 -73.64
C ILE A 877 30.22 -57.57 -72.46
N THR A 878 29.16 -56.79 -72.73
CA THR A 878 28.11 -56.47 -71.76
C THR A 878 26.88 -57.32 -72.02
N VAL A 879 26.46 -58.09 -71.02
CA VAL A 879 25.19 -58.84 -71.07
C VAL A 879 24.05 -57.85 -71.22
N SER A 880 23.26 -58.03 -72.27
CA SER A 880 22.13 -57.20 -72.67
C SER A 880 20.79 -57.86 -72.32
N GLY A 881 20.69 -59.19 -72.37
CA GLY A 881 19.45 -59.89 -72.06
C GLY A 881 19.65 -61.39 -71.98
N LEU A 882 18.61 -62.10 -71.53
CA LEU A 882 18.59 -63.56 -71.45
C LEU A 882 17.33 -64.11 -72.12
N ALA A 883 17.44 -65.24 -72.81
CA ALA A 883 16.27 -66.04 -73.16
C ALA A 883 16.45 -67.48 -72.67
N LEU A 884 15.54 -67.95 -71.84
CA LEU A 884 15.42 -69.37 -71.54
C LEU A 884 14.69 -70.04 -72.70
N LYS A 885 15.30 -71.06 -73.29
CA LYS A 885 14.71 -71.84 -74.38
C LYS A 885 14.49 -73.28 -73.94
N LYS A 886 13.40 -73.89 -74.43
CA LYS A 886 13.17 -75.34 -74.37
C LYS A 886 13.12 -75.91 -75.78
N ASN A 887 13.99 -76.86 -76.09
CA ASN A 887 14.14 -77.45 -77.43
C ASN A 887 14.24 -76.39 -78.55
N GLY A 888 14.95 -75.28 -78.27
CA GLY A 888 15.12 -74.15 -79.19
C GLY A 888 14.01 -73.09 -79.21
N VAL A 889 12.87 -73.31 -78.55
CA VAL A 889 11.76 -72.32 -78.49
C VAL A 889 11.92 -71.43 -77.25
N VAL A 890 11.80 -70.11 -77.41
CA VAL A 890 11.80 -69.16 -76.28
C VAL A 890 10.58 -69.38 -75.40
N VAL A 891 10.82 -69.68 -74.13
CA VAL A 891 9.80 -69.97 -73.12
C VAL A 891 9.77 -68.91 -72.01
N ASP A 892 10.87 -68.20 -71.81
CA ASP A 892 10.96 -67.02 -70.97
C ASP A 892 12.06 -66.07 -71.47
N VAL A 893 11.89 -64.76 -71.28
CA VAL A 893 12.86 -63.75 -71.76
C VAL A 893 12.98 -62.56 -70.81
N VAL A 894 14.21 -62.07 -70.68
CA VAL A 894 14.63 -60.93 -69.86
C VAL A 894 15.25 -59.88 -70.79
N GLY A 895 14.55 -58.77 -70.97
CA GLY A 895 14.83 -57.74 -71.99
C GLY A 895 14.07 -57.97 -73.30
N ASP A 896 13.76 -56.89 -74.03
CA ASP A 896 13.12 -56.99 -75.36
C ASP A 896 14.17 -57.30 -76.43
N ILE A 897 14.44 -58.60 -76.61
CA ILE A 897 15.49 -59.11 -77.51
C ILE A 897 14.92 -59.26 -78.92
N SER A 898 15.28 -58.33 -79.81
CA SER A 898 14.98 -58.48 -81.24
C SER A 898 15.74 -59.66 -81.86
N SER A 899 15.30 -60.12 -83.05
CA SER A 899 15.92 -61.25 -83.77
C SER A 899 17.38 -61.03 -84.22
N ASN A 900 17.92 -59.83 -84.02
CA ASN A 900 19.30 -59.42 -84.25
C ASN A 900 20.00 -58.92 -82.97
N GLY A 901 19.45 -59.23 -81.79
CA GLY A 901 20.08 -58.94 -80.50
C GLY A 901 20.26 -57.45 -80.20
N ALA A 902 19.41 -56.62 -80.79
CA ALA A 902 19.21 -55.28 -80.27
C ALA A 902 18.17 -55.38 -79.16
N LEU A 903 18.59 -55.05 -77.93
CA LEU A 903 17.64 -54.47 -77.00
C LEU A 903 17.05 -53.22 -77.65
N THR A 904 15.74 -53.19 -77.83
CA THR A 904 15.01 -51.98 -78.26
C THR A 904 15.00 -50.90 -77.16
N SER A 905 15.20 -51.32 -75.91
CA SER A 905 15.30 -50.48 -74.71
C SER A 905 16.34 -51.08 -73.76
N SER A 906 17.21 -50.24 -73.19
CA SER A 906 18.30 -50.71 -72.31
C SER A 906 17.73 -51.25 -70.99
N LEU A 907 17.90 -52.56 -70.76
CA LEU A 907 17.38 -53.25 -69.58
C LEU A 907 18.06 -52.79 -68.29
N PHE A 908 19.38 -52.58 -68.35
CA PHE A 908 20.19 -51.98 -67.28
C PHE A 908 21.32 -51.13 -67.88
N PRO A 909 21.12 -49.80 -68.05
CA PRO A 909 22.18 -48.90 -68.51
C PRO A 909 23.40 -48.86 -67.58
N SER A 910 23.20 -49.15 -66.29
CA SER A 910 24.18 -48.95 -65.22
C SER A 910 24.44 -50.20 -64.36
N GLY A 911 23.81 -51.33 -64.69
CA GLY A 911 23.70 -52.52 -63.83
C GLY A 911 22.56 -52.46 -62.80
N GLY A 912 22.20 -53.61 -62.21
CA GLY A 912 21.15 -53.78 -61.21
C GLY A 912 20.72 -55.24 -61.00
N THR A 913 19.64 -55.43 -60.24
CA THR A 913 19.07 -56.74 -59.89
C THR A 913 17.58 -56.77 -60.25
N MET A 914 17.15 -57.77 -61.01
CA MET A 914 15.74 -58.06 -61.30
C MET A 914 15.26 -59.20 -60.42
N VAL A 915 14.08 -59.04 -59.85
CA VAL A 915 13.35 -60.09 -59.14
C VAL A 915 11.97 -60.22 -59.77
N ARG A 916 11.57 -61.42 -60.16
CA ARG A 916 10.24 -61.68 -60.72
C ARG A 916 9.21 -61.53 -59.60
N LYS A 917 8.09 -60.87 -59.89
CA LYS A 917 7.01 -60.68 -58.91
C LYS A 917 6.33 -62.01 -58.61
N SER A 918 6.02 -62.26 -57.34
CA SER A 918 5.31 -63.47 -56.89
C SER A 918 4.04 -63.71 -57.72
N GLY A 919 3.77 -64.98 -58.04
CA GLY A 919 2.67 -65.41 -58.90
C GLY A 919 2.88 -65.23 -60.41
N GLN A 920 4.00 -64.67 -60.87
CA GLN A 920 4.33 -64.57 -62.30
C GLN A 920 5.13 -65.79 -62.78
N ILE A 921 4.83 -66.25 -63.99
CA ILE A 921 5.55 -67.32 -64.70
C ILE A 921 6.16 -66.80 -66.00
N GLY A 922 7.09 -67.54 -66.58
CA GLY A 922 7.83 -67.10 -67.77
C GLY A 922 6.95 -66.82 -68.98
N LYS A 923 7.36 -65.87 -69.83
CA LYS A 923 6.64 -65.46 -71.06
C LYS A 923 7.57 -65.43 -72.28
N SER A 924 7.06 -65.84 -73.44
CA SER A 924 7.82 -65.90 -74.70
C SER A 924 8.17 -64.54 -75.33
N LEU A 925 7.61 -63.45 -74.81
CA LEU A 925 7.98 -62.07 -75.13
C LEU A 925 8.10 -61.28 -73.82
N TYR A 926 8.96 -60.26 -73.83
CA TYR A 926 9.32 -59.52 -72.63
C TYR A 926 8.19 -58.60 -72.16
N ASP A 927 7.73 -58.84 -70.93
CA ASP A 927 6.68 -58.07 -70.28
C ASP A 927 7.24 -57.43 -69.00
N THR A 928 7.45 -56.12 -69.05
CA THR A 928 8.02 -55.33 -67.94
C THR A 928 7.19 -55.40 -66.67
N SER A 929 5.89 -55.71 -66.77
CA SER A 929 5.00 -55.80 -65.60
C SER A 929 5.35 -56.98 -64.68
N GLN A 930 6.00 -58.03 -65.18
CA GLN A 930 6.34 -59.23 -64.41
C GLN A 930 7.45 -59.03 -63.38
N TRP A 931 8.16 -57.90 -63.43
CA TRP A 931 9.45 -57.72 -62.77
C TRP A 931 9.47 -56.53 -61.80
N SER A 932 10.27 -56.66 -60.75
CA SER A 932 10.72 -55.59 -59.87
C SER A 932 12.21 -55.34 -60.12
N TYR A 933 12.61 -54.07 -60.23
CA TYR A 933 13.98 -53.67 -60.57
C TYR A 933 14.62 -52.95 -59.37
N TYR A 934 15.83 -53.37 -59.03
CA TYR A 934 16.63 -52.77 -57.97
C TYR A 934 17.95 -52.22 -58.56
N PRO A 935 18.46 -51.11 -58.02
CA PRO A 935 19.70 -50.51 -58.51
C PRO A 935 20.91 -51.40 -58.22
N LYS A 936 21.98 -51.18 -58.98
CA LYS A 936 23.29 -51.78 -58.76
C LYS A 936 23.77 -51.66 -57.31
N GLY A 937 24.37 -52.73 -56.80
CA GLY A 937 24.71 -52.88 -55.38
C GLY A 937 23.68 -53.67 -54.56
N THR A 938 22.50 -53.96 -55.11
CA THR A 938 21.42 -54.64 -54.38
C THR A 938 21.51 -56.17 -54.50
N TYR A 939 22.46 -56.76 -53.78
CA TYR A 939 22.77 -58.20 -53.84
C TYR A 939 21.87 -59.09 -52.97
N GLN A 940 21.07 -58.49 -52.10
CA GLN A 940 20.39 -59.16 -50.98
C GLN A 940 19.25 -60.14 -51.37
N TYR A 941 18.75 -60.08 -52.61
CA TYR A 941 17.64 -60.92 -53.08
C TYR A 941 18.11 -62.26 -53.68
N ILE A 942 19.25 -62.22 -54.40
CA ILE A 942 19.81 -63.36 -55.10
C ILE A 942 20.18 -64.48 -54.11
N GLY A 943 19.73 -65.69 -54.41
CA GLY A 943 19.86 -66.86 -53.53
C GLY A 943 18.78 -67.01 -52.48
N TYR A 944 17.71 -66.19 -52.52
CA TYR A 944 16.66 -66.13 -51.50
C TYR A 944 15.22 -66.05 -52.06
N HIS A 945 14.97 -66.55 -53.27
CA HIS A 945 13.64 -66.52 -53.87
C HIS A 945 12.65 -67.52 -53.22
N THR A 946 11.79 -67.01 -52.33
CA THR A 946 10.60 -67.74 -51.87
C THR A 946 9.51 -67.70 -52.95
N SER A 947 9.10 -68.87 -53.45
CA SER A 947 8.07 -69.07 -54.49
C SER A 947 6.74 -68.36 -54.21
#